data_AF-A0A3B4H717-F1
#
_entry.id   AF-A0A3B4H717-F1
#
_cell.length_a   1.000
_cell.length_b   1.000
_cell.length_c   1.000
_cell.angle_alpha   90.00
_cell.angle_beta   90.00
_cell.angle_gamma   90.00
#
_symmetry.space_group_name_H-M   'P 1'
#
loop_
_entity.id
_entity.type
_entity.pdbx_description
1 polymer ?
#
loop_
_entity_poly.entity_id
_entity_poly.type
_entity_poly.pdbx_seq_one_letter_code
_entity_poly.pdbx_strand_id
1 'polypeptide(L)'
;MLPGSPKNLEVSNIKKDSMVLTWEAPSEDGGSPVTGYIIEKHDKEGVRWTRCNRQTVTDLSFKVKGLLESHNYEFRVAAENSVGVGEPSSPTVFYKALDPIFRPGPPHNPRVTDTTRTSVFLSWGKPISDGGCEIQGYIVECCTTTAEAPAAEGAATDTVVEEWIMCTPATGVKKTKFEVANLKENQAYKFRVCAINKVGVGEHADVAGIVVATDRADEPDLDIDPELRKIVTIKAGASLRLFIPIKGRPTPTIKWDKDEAPLKESAQVEITSSYTLLVIDKMSRNDSGKYTVSAENSSGTKSALVVVRVLDTPSAPVNLKVKEITNQSVTLEWEPPLLDGGSKIKNYIVEKRESTRKTFAAVVTNCHALSWQIEPLQEEAAGDDGGMYSINVANSAGKKDTTIEVIAPKFSIDPAFTKTIIVNAGETFKLDADVRGKPLPTIQWFKDDKPVENTLRLEIRNTENHAMIVIKDSIRVDGGTYTLQLKNEAGSETVPFKVLVLDKPSPCEGPLHVTGVAEDRCTLVWHPPLHDGGSPITHYIIERRETSRLAWTVVSSNCGITCYKVTKLLEGDEYMFRVMAVNSHGVSEPLESGAVIMKTPFVLPGPPHIEDVSNIAHDGMTISWSAPETDGGSEITNYIIEKKDRTGIKWTRCNRQKVTDLSFRVTGLTTGHEYEFRVAAENIVGVGEPSLASSYYKACDPKYKPGAPGYRVSQSAGMSQSMMVETLWLDTISR
;
A
#
# COMPACT_ATOMS: atom_id res chain seq x y z
N MET A 1 -70.68 -115.46 3.66
CA MET A 1 -71.40 -114.68 2.63
C MET A 1 -70.87 -113.25 2.65
N LEU A 2 -71.10 -112.49 1.58
CA LEU A 2 -70.83 -111.04 1.58
C LEU A 2 -71.80 -110.33 2.53
N PRO A 3 -71.43 -109.18 3.14
CA PRO A 3 -72.30 -108.42 4.01
C PRO A 3 -73.42 -107.72 3.21
N GLY A 4 -74.54 -107.40 3.86
CA GLY A 4 -75.63 -106.62 3.27
C GLY A 4 -75.29 -105.14 3.08
N SER A 5 -76.24 -104.36 2.56
CA SER A 5 -76.06 -102.93 2.30
C SER A 5 -76.23 -102.06 3.55
N PRO A 6 -75.35 -101.06 3.79
CA PRO A 6 -75.52 -100.04 4.83
C PRO A 6 -76.82 -99.22 4.66
N LYS A 7 -77.41 -98.78 5.77
CA LYS A 7 -78.71 -98.06 5.80
C LYS A 7 -78.54 -96.59 6.23
N ASN A 8 -79.58 -95.77 6.04
CA ASN A 8 -79.69 -94.39 6.53
C ASN A 8 -78.48 -93.47 6.22
N LEU A 9 -78.04 -93.42 4.97
CA LEU A 9 -76.95 -92.55 4.54
C LEU A 9 -77.42 -91.08 4.44
N GLU A 10 -76.88 -90.20 5.29
CA GLU A 10 -77.16 -88.77 5.35
C GLU A 10 -75.92 -87.90 5.07
N VAL A 11 -76.13 -86.70 4.51
CA VAL A 11 -75.08 -85.72 4.21
C VAL A 11 -75.29 -84.45 5.04
N SER A 12 -74.25 -84.03 5.75
CA SER A 12 -74.24 -82.82 6.58
C SER A 12 -72.96 -82.00 6.39
N ASN A 13 -72.93 -80.78 6.96
CA ASN A 13 -71.77 -79.88 6.94
C ASN A 13 -71.21 -79.66 5.52
N ILE A 14 -72.09 -79.18 4.64
CA ILE A 14 -71.78 -78.91 3.24
C ILE A 14 -70.87 -77.69 3.16
N LYS A 15 -69.68 -77.87 2.61
CA LYS A 15 -68.71 -76.82 2.30
C LYS A 15 -68.33 -76.91 0.82
N LYS A 16 -67.63 -75.89 0.31
CA LYS A 16 -67.17 -75.89 -1.08
C LYS A 16 -66.21 -77.03 -1.44
N ASP A 17 -65.51 -77.59 -0.46
CA ASP A 17 -64.43 -78.59 -0.66
C ASP A 17 -64.67 -79.93 0.05
N SER A 18 -65.72 -80.01 0.89
CA SER A 18 -65.95 -81.16 1.75
C SER A 18 -67.40 -81.29 2.21
N MET A 19 -67.81 -82.54 2.47
CA MET A 19 -69.10 -82.91 3.04
C MET A 19 -68.90 -84.05 4.04
N VAL A 20 -69.74 -84.13 5.06
CA VAL A 20 -69.70 -85.20 6.06
C VAL A 20 -70.84 -86.17 5.80
N LEU A 21 -70.50 -87.46 5.71
CA LEU A 21 -71.45 -88.55 5.53
C LEU A 21 -71.61 -89.34 6.82
N THR A 22 -72.84 -89.76 7.13
CA THR A 22 -73.18 -90.61 8.29
C THR A 22 -74.14 -91.71 7.84
N TRP A 23 -73.95 -92.95 8.31
CA TRP A 23 -74.79 -94.10 7.92
C TRP A 23 -74.92 -95.13 9.06
N GLU A 24 -75.72 -96.17 8.85
CA GLU A 24 -75.92 -97.31 9.77
C GLU A 24 -75.37 -98.61 9.18
N ALA A 25 -74.92 -99.51 10.07
CA ALA A 25 -74.40 -100.83 9.69
C ALA A 25 -75.47 -101.71 8.99
N PRO A 26 -75.08 -102.64 8.10
CA PRO A 26 -76.02 -103.55 7.47
C PRO A 26 -76.67 -104.50 8.48
N SER A 27 -77.92 -104.92 8.22
CA SER A 27 -78.66 -105.83 9.10
C SER A 27 -78.16 -107.28 9.06
N GLU A 28 -77.46 -107.66 8.00
CA GLU A 28 -76.87 -108.99 7.80
C GLU A 28 -75.37 -108.81 7.52
N ASP A 29 -74.51 -109.39 8.34
CA ASP A 29 -73.04 -109.29 8.18
C ASP A 29 -72.47 -110.41 7.26
N GLY A 30 -73.34 -111.31 6.79
CA GLY A 30 -72.96 -112.43 5.94
C GLY A 30 -72.26 -113.58 6.67
N GLY A 31 -72.32 -113.62 8.01
CA GLY A 31 -71.73 -114.67 8.85
C GLY A 31 -70.28 -114.41 9.30
N SER A 32 -69.73 -113.24 8.97
CA SER A 32 -68.43 -112.73 9.43
C SER A 32 -68.56 -111.24 9.78
N PRO A 33 -67.94 -110.74 10.86
CA PRO A 33 -68.09 -109.36 11.27
C PRO A 33 -67.59 -108.39 10.18
N VAL A 34 -68.31 -107.29 9.99
CA VAL A 34 -67.91 -106.20 9.08
C VAL A 34 -66.61 -105.59 9.59
N THR A 35 -65.58 -105.64 8.75
CA THR A 35 -64.23 -105.15 9.03
C THR A 35 -64.02 -103.69 8.61
N GLY A 36 -64.86 -103.15 7.74
CA GLY A 36 -64.86 -101.73 7.39
C GLY A 36 -65.89 -101.36 6.32
N TYR A 37 -65.86 -100.08 5.92
CA TYR A 37 -66.74 -99.47 4.94
C TYR A 37 -65.96 -98.83 3.80
N ILE A 38 -66.52 -98.91 2.59
CA ILE A 38 -66.03 -98.27 1.38
C ILE A 38 -67.01 -97.16 1.00
N ILE A 39 -66.50 -95.93 0.97
CA ILE A 39 -67.27 -94.73 0.64
C ILE A 39 -66.92 -94.33 -0.79
N GLU A 40 -67.91 -94.13 -1.63
CA GLU A 40 -67.73 -93.67 -3.01
C GLU A 40 -68.50 -92.37 -3.25
N LYS A 41 -67.92 -91.49 -4.07
CA LYS A 41 -68.56 -90.26 -4.56
C LYS A 41 -68.80 -90.35 -6.06
N HIS A 42 -69.88 -89.76 -6.52
CA HIS A 42 -70.17 -89.55 -7.92
C HIS A 42 -70.47 -88.06 -8.14
N ASP A 43 -69.73 -87.46 -9.07
CA ASP A 43 -69.98 -86.10 -9.53
C ASP A 43 -71.07 -86.14 -10.60
N LYS A 44 -72.04 -85.24 -10.59
CA LYS A 44 -73.08 -85.15 -11.62
C LYS A 44 -72.51 -84.99 -13.03
N GLU A 45 -71.34 -84.36 -13.15
CA GLU A 45 -70.62 -84.21 -14.42
C GLU A 45 -69.63 -85.36 -14.69
N GLY A 46 -69.39 -86.22 -13.71
CA GLY A 46 -68.54 -87.40 -13.82
C GLY A 46 -69.29 -88.60 -14.40
N VAL A 47 -68.53 -89.62 -14.83
CA VAL A 47 -69.08 -90.84 -15.45
C VAL A 47 -68.95 -92.07 -14.53
N ARG A 48 -68.17 -91.97 -13.45
CA ARG A 48 -67.89 -93.12 -12.57
C ARG A 48 -67.88 -92.75 -11.10
N TRP A 49 -68.24 -93.72 -10.28
CA TRP A 49 -68.03 -93.71 -8.84
C TRP A 49 -66.53 -93.72 -8.53
N THR A 50 -66.13 -92.88 -7.58
CA THR A 50 -64.74 -92.75 -7.14
C THR A 50 -64.65 -93.01 -5.65
N ARG A 51 -63.84 -93.99 -5.26
CA ARG A 51 -63.60 -94.33 -3.86
C ARG A 51 -62.94 -93.16 -3.12
N CYS A 52 -63.50 -92.81 -1.97
CA CYS A 52 -63.11 -91.67 -1.14
C CYS A 52 -62.14 -92.04 -0.01
N ASN A 53 -62.25 -93.25 0.56
CA ASN A 53 -61.37 -93.72 1.62
C ASN A 53 -60.30 -94.69 1.09
N ARG A 54 -59.02 -94.41 1.39
CA ARG A 54 -57.89 -95.34 1.11
C ARG A 54 -57.61 -96.30 2.27
N GLN A 55 -57.85 -95.83 3.49
CA GLN A 55 -57.76 -96.64 4.70
C GLN A 55 -59.11 -97.27 5.02
N THR A 56 -59.07 -98.41 5.70
CA THR A 56 -60.27 -99.09 6.23
C THR A 56 -60.99 -98.16 7.20
N VAL A 57 -62.26 -97.87 6.93
CA VAL A 57 -63.11 -97.04 7.79
C VAL A 57 -63.97 -97.97 8.62
N THR A 58 -63.78 -98.02 9.93
CA THR A 58 -64.62 -98.79 10.86
C THR A 58 -65.78 -97.98 11.40
N ASP A 59 -65.65 -96.64 11.37
CA ASP A 59 -66.67 -95.72 11.87
C ASP A 59 -67.88 -95.63 10.94
N LEU A 60 -69.02 -95.26 11.51
CA LEU A 60 -70.28 -95.01 10.82
C LEU A 60 -70.40 -93.58 10.26
N SER A 61 -69.29 -92.84 10.20
CA SER A 61 -69.22 -91.51 9.62
C SER A 61 -67.91 -91.28 8.87
N PHE A 62 -67.94 -90.49 7.80
CA PHE A 62 -66.76 -90.17 7.03
C PHE A 62 -66.84 -88.78 6.39
N LYS A 63 -65.78 -87.99 6.57
CA LYS A 63 -65.65 -86.68 5.92
C LYS A 63 -65.02 -86.84 4.54
N VAL A 64 -65.82 -86.66 3.49
CA VAL A 64 -65.33 -86.58 2.12
C VAL A 64 -64.65 -85.23 1.91
N LYS A 65 -63.38 -85.25 1.48
CA LYS A 65 -62.58 -84.07 1.16
C LYS A 65 -62.22 -84.05 -0.33
N GLY A 66 -61.87 -82.88 -0.86
CA GLY A 66 -61.48 -82.72 -2.25
C GLY A 66 -62.67 -82.78 -3.20
N LEU A 67 -63.78 -82.15 -2.81
CA LEU A 67 -64.90 -81.84 -3.71
C LEU A 67 -64.55 -80.57 -4.51
N LEU A 68 -65.05 -80.49 -5.75
CA LEU A 68 -64.91 -79.28 -6.56
C LEU A 68 -66.02 -78.28 -6.21
N GLU A 69 -65.64 -77.03 -5.99
CA GLU A 69 -66.59 -75.96 -5.68
C GLU A 69 -67.64 -75.81 -6.80
N SER A 70 -68.90 -75.60 -6.42
CA SER A 70 -70.07 -75.53 -7.30
C SER A 70 -70.50 -76.84 -7.99
N HIS A 71 -69.76 -77.93 -7.85
CA HIS A 71 -70.17 -79.23 -8.38
C HIS A 71 -71.23 -79.89 -7.51
N ASN A 72 -71.99 -80.83 -8.09
CA ASN A 72 -73.05 -81.56 -7.41
C ASN A 72 -72.60 -83.01 -7.20
N TYR A 73 -72.58 -83.47 -5.95
CA TYR A 73 -72.12 -84.82 -5.59
C TYR A 73 -73.23 -85.66 -4.98
N GLU A 74 -73.28 -86.93 -5.34
CA GLU A 74 -74.01 -87.98 -4.64
C GLU A 74 -73.03 -89.04 -4.08
N PHE A 75 -73.45 -89.74 -3.03
CA PHE A 75 -72.59 -90.66 -2.29
C PHE A 75 -73.27 -92.01 -2.08
N ARG A 76 -72.46 -93.07 -1.98
CA ARG A 76 -72.91 -94.41 -1.57
C ARG A 76 -71.85 -95.08 -0.73
N VAL A 77 -72.26 -96.01 0.14
CA VAL A 77 -71.36 -96.72 1.07
C VAL A 77 -71.59 -98.22 0.99
N ALA A 78 -70.52 -99.02 0.93
CA ALA A 78 -70.58 -100.48 0.94
C ALA A 78 -69.84 -101.05 2.16
N ALA A 79 -70.34 -102.13 2.76
CA ALA A 79 -69.68 -102.83 3.87
C ALA A 79 -68.68 -103.88 3.36
N GLU A 80 -67.60 -104.13 4.09
CA GLU A 80 -66.54 -105.08 3.75
C GLU A 80 -66.26 -106.02 4.94
N ASN A 81 -66.36 -107.33 4.73
CA ASN A 81 -66.02 -108.37 5.72
C ASN A 81 -64.85 -109.25 5.22
N SER A 82 -64.51 -110.31 5.97
CA SER A 82 -63.40 -111.24 5.61
C SER A 82 -63.57 -111.98 4.28
N VAL A 83 -64.79 -112.00 3.71
CA VAL A 83 -65.10 -112.61 2.41
C VAL A 83 -64.97 -111.59 1.27
N GLY A 84 -65.31 -110.32 1.53
CA GLY A 84 -65.19 -109.24 0.56
C GLY A 84 -66.21 -108.11 0.77
N VAL A 85 -66.40 -107.32 -0.29
CA VAL A 85 -67.27 -106.13 -0.29
C VAL A 85 -68.70 -106.53 -0.66
N GLY A 86 -69.65 -106.12 0.18
CA GLY A 86 -71.09 -106.29 -0.01
C GLY A 86 -71.72 -105.31 -0.99
N GLU A 87 -73.04 -105.38 -1.15
CA GLU A 87 -73.77 -104.44 -2.00
C GLU A 87 -73.75 -103.02 -1.42
N PRO A 88 -73.57 -101.97 -2.25
CA PRO A 88 -73.58 -100.58 -1.77
C PRO A 88 -74.99 -100.14 -1.35
N SER A 89 -75.04 -99.13 -0.47
CA SER A 89 -76.27 -98.42 -0.11
C SER A 89 -76.90 -97.74 -1.34
N SER A 90 -78.19 -97.40 -1.24
CA SER A 90 -78.81 -96.48 -2.20
C SER A 90 -78.05 -95.14 -2.24
N PRO A 91 -77.76 -94.59 -3.44
CA PRO A 91 -77.13 -93.27 -3.57
C PRO A 91 -77.92 -92.17 -2.85
N THR A 92 -77.24 -91.18 -2.28
CA THR A 92 -77.87 -89.96 -1.76
C THR A 92 -78.43 -89.10 -2.90
N VAL A 93 -79.25 -88.11 -2.58
CA VAL A 93 -79.52 -87.01 -3.53
C VAL A 93 -78.24 -86.20 -3.81
N PHE A 94 -78.26 -85.40 -4.88
CA PHE A 94 -77.17 -84.50 -5.21
C PHE A 94 -77.09 -83.32 -4.24
N TYR A 95 -75.91 -83.08 -3.67
CA TYR A 95 -75.60 -81.90 -2.86
C TYR A 95 -74.58 -81.02 -3.59
N LYS A 96 -74.83 -79.71 -3.64
CA LYS A 96 -73.92 -78.74 -4.26
C LYS A 96 -72.83 -78.33 -3.27
N ALA A 97 -71.56 -78.47 -3.66
CA ALA A 97 -70.43 -78.07 -2.83
C ALA A 97 -70.24 -76.54 -2.86
N LEU A 98 -70.85 -75.82 -1.91
CA LEU A 98 -70.71 -74.36 -1.73
C LEU A 98 -70.62 -74.01 -0.24
N ASP A 99 -69.91 -72.91 0.07
CA ASP A 99 -69.87 -72.36 1.42
C ASP A 99 -71.17 -71.58 1.74
N PRO A 100 -71.67 -71.63 2.98
CA PRO A 100 -72.83 -70.83 3.39
C PRO A 100 -72.48 -69.33 3.37
N ILE A 101 -73.39 -68.52 2.83
CA ILE A 101 -73.29 -67.05 2.81
C ILE A 101 -74.12 -66.44 3.95
N PHE A 102 -73.59 -65.39 4.57
CA PHE A 102 -74.17 -64.67 5.71
C PHE A 102 -74.28 -63.16 5.40
N ARG A 103 -74.96 -62.41 6.27
CA ARG A 103 -75.02 -60.94 6.18
C ARG A 103 -73.65 -60.34 6.52
N PRO A 104 -73.29 -59.16 5.97
CA PRO A 104 -72.01 -58.51 6.29
C PRO A 104 -71.95 -58.06 7.76
N GLY A 105 -70.73 -57.94 8.29
CA GLY A 105 -70.48 -57.28 9.57
C GLY A 105 -70.62 -55.75 9.51
N PRO A 106 -70.46 -55.07 10.65
CA PRO A 106 -70.55 -53.61 10.71
C PRO A 106 -69.38 -52.92 9.99
N PRO A 107 -69.60 -51.78 9.31
CA PRO A 107 -68.53 -50.95 8.74
C PRO A 107 -67.51 -50.49 9.79
N HIS A 108 -66.25 -50.36 9.39
CA HIS A 108 -65.15 -50.06 10.32
C HIS A 108 -64.94 -48.55 10.51
N ASN A 109 -64.90 -48.08 11.77
CA ASN A 109 -64.55 -46.70 12.15
C ASN A 109 -65.28 -45.59 11.34
N PRO A 110 -66.62 -45.55 11.40
CA PRO A 110 -67.39 -44.47 10.80
C PRO A 110 -67.15 -43.16 11.58
N ARG A 111 -66.79 -42.08 10.87
CA ARG A 111 -66.46 -40.78 11.46
C ARG A 111 -66.92 -39.61 10.58
N VAL A 112 -67.16 -38.48 11.23
CA VAL A 112 -67.36 -37.20 10.56
C VAL A 112 -66.03 -36.68 10.04
N THR A 113 -66.03 -36.14 8.83
CA THR A 113 -64.87 -35.53 8.17
C THR A 113 -64.99 -34.03 8.03
N ASP A 114 -66.20 -33.53 7.80
CA ASP A 114 -66.50 -32.10 7.67
C ASP A 114 -67.97 -31.83 8.01
N THR A 115 -68.28 -30.60 8.38
CA THR A 115 -69.64 -30.13 8.68
C THR A 115 -69.88 -28.75 8.09
N THR A 116 -71.07 -28.55 7.56
CA THR A 116 -71.58 -27.25 7.09
C THR A 116 -72.91 -26.95 7.78
N ARG A 117 -73.45 -25.74 7.57
CA ARG A 117 -74.79 -25.36 8.04
C ARG A 117 -75.92 -26.29 7.56
N THR A 118 -75.73 -27.03 6.46
CA THR A 118 -76.79 -27.83 5.84
C THR A 118 -76.38 -29.24 5.46
N SER A 119 -75.12 -29.64 5.71
CA SER A 119 -74.62 -30.97 5.38
C SER A 119 -73.54 -31.49 6.32
N VAL A 120 -73.47 -32.81 6.47
CA VAL A 120 -72.42 -33.51 7.23
C VAL A 120 -71.75 -34.53 6.34
N PHE A 121 -70.43 -34.52 6.29
CA PHE A 121 -69.62 -35.40 5.47
C PHE A 121 -69.08 -36.56 6.31
N LEU A 122 -69.47 -37.79 5.97
CA LEU A 122 -69.08 -39.00 6.70
C LEU A 122 -68.08 -39.83 5.91
N SER A 123 -67.23 -40.56 6.62
CA SER A 123 -66.33 -41.56 6.04
C SER A 123 -66.20 -42.79 6.94
N TRP A 124 -66.06 -43.97 6.32
CA TRP A 124 -65.90 -45.24 7.03
C TRP A 124 -64.96 -46.19 6.26
N GLY A 125 -64.62 -47.31 6.88
CA GLY A 125 -63.92 -48.44 6.28
C GLY A 125 -64.87 -49.59 5.96
N LYS A 126 -64.41 -50.52 5.10
CA LYS A 126 -65.17 -51.73 4.80
C LYS A 126 -65.30 -52.62 6.05
N PRO A 127 -66.40 -53.38 6.22
CA PRO A 127 -66.53 -54.40 7.24
C PRO A 127 -65.39 -55.40 7.22
N ILE A 128 -65.03 -55.91 8.41
CA ILE A 128 -64.00 -56.95 8.57
C ILE A 128 -64.47 -58.28 7.99
N SER A 129 -65.78 -58.55 8.04
CA SER A 129 -66.43 -59.72 7.44
C SER A 129 -67.49 -59.27 6.45
N ASP A 130 -67.42 -59.74 5.21
CA ASP A 130 -68.42 -59.52 4.16
C ASP A 130 -69.52 -60.59 4.16
N GLY A 131 -69.43 -61.57 5.07
CA GLY A 131 -70.36 -62.70 5.13
C GLY A 131 -70.16 -63.74 4.03
N GLY A 132 -69.00 -63.75 3.36
CA GLY A 132 -68.70 -64.68 2.27
C GLY A 132 -69.31 -64.31 0.92
N CYS A 133 -69.80 -63.07 0.76
CA CYS A 133 -70.35 -62.53 -0.48
C CYS A 133 -70.03 -61.03 -0.59
N GLU A 134 -69.81 -60.52 -1.80
CA GLU A 134 -69.42 -59.13 -2.02
C GLU A 134 -70.47 -58.12 -1.50
N ILE A 135 -69.97 -57.04 -0.88
CA ILE A 135 -70.78 -55.90 -0.43
C ILE A 135 -71.28 -55.11 -1.63
N GLN A 136 -72.59 -55.02 -1.79
CA GLN A 136 -73.26 -54.32 -2.88
C GLN A 136 -73.34 -52.80 -2.63
N GLY A 137 -73.36 -52.37 -1.37
CA GLY A 137 -73.41 -50.96 -1.00
C GLY A 137 -73.40 -50.72 0.52
N TYR A 138 -73.52 -49.45 0.89
CA TYR A 138 -73.61 -48.96 2.26
C TYR A 138 -74.86 -48.10 2.43
N ILE A 139 -75.58 -48.28 3.53
CA ILE A 139 -76.74 -47.49 3.88
C ILE A 139 -76.35 -46.56 5.03
N VAL A 140 -76.64 -45.27 4.89
CA VAL A 140 -76.42 -44.26 5.93
C VAL A 140 -77.77 -43.81 6.45
N GLU A 141 -77.92 -43.76 7.76
CA GLU A 141 -79.12 -43.28 8.43
C GLU A 141 -78.75 -42.18 9.43
N CYS A 142 -79.65 -41.21 9.59
CA CYS A 142 -79.53 -40.17 10.60
C CYS A 142 -80.74 -40.12 11.52
N CYS A 143 -80.54 -39.71 12.75
CA CYS A 143 -81.59 -39.44 13.72
C CYS A 143 -81.40 -38.04 14.27
N THR A 144 -82.47 -37.24 14.32
CA THR A 144 -82.46 -35.97 15.06
C THR A 144 -82.49 -36.28 16.55
N THR A 145 -81.67 -35.58 17.33
CA THR A 145 -81.76 -35.64 18.80
C THR A 145 -82.19 -34.27 19.31
N THR A 146 -83.20 -34.24 20.19
CA THR A 146 -83.50 -33.06 21.01
C THR A 146 -82.40 -32.93 22.05
N ALA A 147 -81.50 -31.96 21.87
CA ALA A 147 -80.51 -31.65 22.88
C ALA A 147 -81.21 -31.00 24.08
N GLU A 148 -81.58 -31.78 25.09
CA GLU A 148 -81.62 -31.24 26.45
C GLU A 148 -80.21 -31.33 27.03
N ALA A 149 -79.72 -30.19 27.52
CA ALA A 149 -78.51 -30.07 28.34
C ALA A 149 -78.52 -31.12 29.46
N PRO A 150 -77.36 -31.55 30.00
CA PRO A 150 -77.31 -32.63 30.98
C PRO A 150 -78.16 -32.27 32.22
N ALA A 151 -79.35 -32.85 32.31
CA ALA A 151 -80.15 -32.83 33.51
C ALA A 151 -79.50 -33.77 34.53
N ALA A 152 -79.42 -33.28 35.77
CA ALA A 152 -78.89 -33.97 36.92
C ALA A 152 -79.44 -35.40 37.07
N GLU A 153 -78.61 -36.25 37.64
CA GLU A 153 -78.85 -37.66 37.94
C GLU A 153 -80.24 -37.91 38.56
N GLY A 154 -80.97 -38.86 37.99
CA GLY A 154 -82.10 -39.52 38.64
C GLY A 154 -83.49 -39.12 38.16
N ALA A 155 -83.90 -39.58 36.97
CA ALA A 155 -85.31 -39.73 36.61
C ALA A 155 -85.50 -40.92 35.66
N ALA A 156 -86.54 -41.70 35.91
CA ALA A 156 -86.84 -42.95 35.24
C ALA A 156 -87.19 -42.75 33.76
N THR A 157 -86.83 -43.78 32.98
CA THR A 157 -86.96 -43.96 31.54
C THR A 157 -88.39 -43.79 31.03
N ASP A 158 -88.62 -42.73 30.26
CA ASP A 158 -89.66 -42.71 29.22
C ASP A 158 -88.94 -42.91 27.88
N THR A 159 -89.24 -44.04 27.24
CA THR A 159 -88.60 -44.51 26.00
C THR A 159 -88.87 -43.53 24.85
N VAL A 160 -87.93 -42.61 24.59
CA VAL A 160 -87.89 -41.84 23.34
C VAL A 160 -87.53 -42.82 22.23
N VAL A 161 -88.48 -43.05 21.32
CA VAL A 161 -88.25 -43.86 20.13
C VAL A 161 -87.33 -43.06 19.19
N GLU A 162 -86.07 -43.43 19.09
CA GLU A 162 -85.14 -42.85 18.11
C GLU A 162 -85.60 -43.23 16.69
N GLU A 163 -86.19 -42.29 15.96
CA GLU A 163 -86.62 -42.49 14.57
C GLU A 163 -85.44 -42.26 13.62
N TRP A 164 -84.92 -43.34 13.06
CA TRP A 164 -83.82 -43.32 12.11
C TRP A 164 -84.34 -43.14 10.68
N ILE A 165 -83.84 -42.11 10.00
CA ILE A 165 -84.21 -41.75 8.63
C ILE A 165 -83.08 -42.16 7.69
N MET A 166 -83.41 -42.89 6.62
CA MET A 166 -82.45 -43.29 5.61
C MET A 166 -82.02 -42.09 4.75
N CYS A 167 -80.72 -41.79 4.75
CA CYS A 167 -80.13 -40.68 3.98
C CYS A 167 -79.67 -41.11 2.58
N THR A 168 -79.47 -42.40 2.36
CA THR A 168 -79.05 -42.99 1.07
C THR A 168 -80.24 -43.64 0.35
N PRO A 169 -80.14 -43.92 -0.97
CA PRO A 169 -81.10 -44.80 -1.64
C PRO A 169 -81.16 -46.19 -0.98
N ALA A 170 -82.29 -46.89 -1.11
CA ALA A 170 -82.47 -48.26 -0.58
C ALA A 170 -81.48 -49.29 -1.14
N THR A 171 -80.85 -49.01 -2.29
CA THR A 171 -79.78 -49.80 -2.90
C THR A 171 -78.40 -49.54 -2.29
N GLY A 172 -78.27 -48.55 -1.41
CA GLY A 172 -77.02 -48.11 -0.80
C GLY A 172 -76.07 -47.37 -1.75
N VAL A 173 -75.00 -46.81 -1.19
CA VAL A 173 -73.91 -46.17 -1.92
C VAL A 173 -72.69 -47.07 -1.98
N LYS A 174 -71.98 -47.10 -3.11
CA LYS A 174 -70.77 -47.93 -3.28
C LYS A 174 -69.51 -47.33 -2.65
N LYS A 175 -69.49 -46.00 -2.47
CA LYS A 175 -68.36 -45.27 -1.89
C LYS A 175 -68.39 -45.36 -0.37
N THR A 176 -67.22 -45.36 0.27
CA THR A 176 -67.09 -45.33 1.74
C THR A 176 -67.03 -43.90 2.31
N LYS A 177 -67.56 -42.94 1.54
CA LYS A 177 -67.71 -41.54 1.90
C LYS A 177 -69.06 -41.08 1.38
N PHE A 178 -69.79 -40.31 2.18
CA PHE A 178 -71.11 -39.82 1.82
C PHE A 178 -71.38 -38.46 2.45
N GLU A 179 -72.01 -37.58 1.68
CA GLU A 179 -72.51 -36.30 2.16
C GLU A 179 -73.99 -36.45 2.49
N VAL A 180 -74.33 -36.24 3.76
CA VAL A 180 -75.73 -36.13 4.18
C VAL A 180 -76.12 -34.67 4.02
N ALA A 181 -76.84 -34.35 2.95
CA ALA A 181 -77.32 -33.01 2.64
C ALA A 181 -78.73 -32.74 3.18
N ASN A 182 -79.17 -31.48 3.12
CA ASN A 182 -80.50 -31.00 3.55
C ASN A 182 -80.76 -31.16 5.06
N LEU A 183 -79.72 -31.03 5.88
CA LEU A 183 -79.84 -30.97 7.33
C LEU A 183 -80.27 -29.57 7.77
N LYS A 184 -80.92 -29.48 8.94
CA LYS A 184 -81.34 -28.19 9.53
C LYS A 184 -80.16 -27.55 10.27
N GLU A 185 -79.91 -26.28 9.99
CA GLU A 185 -78.85 -25.50 10.65
C GLU A 185 -79.03 -25.49 12.18
N ASN A 186 -77.92 -25.64 12.92
CA ASN A 186 -77.87 -25.74 14.38
C ASN A 186 -78.63 -26.93 15.01
N GLN A 187 -79.08 -27.91 14.22
CA GLN A 187 -79.72 -29.12 14.71
C GLN A 187 -78.67 -30.21 15.01
N ALA A 188 -78.87 -30.93 16.11
CA ALA A 188 -78.06 -32.07 16.53
C ALA A 188 -78.53 -33.38 15.89
N TYR A 189 -77.59 -34.15 15.33
CA TYR A 189 -77.81 -35.42 14.66
C TYR A 189 -76.89 -36.52 15.18
N LYS A 190 -77.42 -37.75 15.21
CA LYS A 190 -76.63 -38.99 15.27
C LYS A 190 -76.64 -39.66 13.91
N PHE A 191 -75.56 -40.35 13.56
CA PHE A 191 -75.42 -41.05 12.29
C PHE A 191 -75.00 -42.50 12.50
N ARG A 192 -75.50 -43.41 11.68
CA ARG A 192 -75.05 -44.80 11.64
C ARG A 192 -74.95 -45.31 10.20
N VAL A 193 -74.09 -46.29 9.99
CA VAL A 193 -73.82 -46.85 8.67
C VAL A 193 -73.84 -48.38 8.73
N CYS A 194 -74.49 -49.04 7.79
CA CYS A 194 -74.46 -50.50 7.63
C CYS A 194 -74.08 -50.91 6.20
N ALA A 195 -73.61 -52.14 6.03
CA ALA A 195 -73.27 -52.72 4.72
C ALA A 195 -74.37 -53.67 4.24
N ILE A 196 -74.60 -53.73 2.93
CA ILE A 196 -75.58 -54.64 2.30
C ILE A 196 -74.90 -55.60 1.33
N ASN A 197 -75.23 -56.89 1.39
CA ASN A 197 -74.86 -57.90 0.38
C ASN A 197 -76.11 -58.61 -0.16
N LYS A 198 -75.93 -59.64 -1.00
CA LYS A 198 -77.03 -60.42 -1.60
C LYS A 198 -77.97 -61.07 -0.57
N VAL A 199 -77.48 -61.37 0.64
CA VAL A 199 -78.27 -61.96 1.74
C VAL A 199 -79.11 -60.89 2.46
N GLY A 200 -78.63 -59.65 2.51
CA GLY A 200 -79.37 -58.52 3.04
C GLY A 200 -78.49 -57.52 3.79
N VAL A 201 -79.13 -56.70 4.62
CA VAL A 201 -78.50 -55.65 5.42
C VAL A 201 -77.81 -56.26 6.64
N GLY A 202 -76.53 -55.90 6.82
CA GLY A 202 -75.68 -56.27 7.95
C GLY A 202 -75.90 -55.42 9.19
N GLU A 203 -75.01 -55.56 10.16
CA GLU A 203 -75.06 -54.80 11.43
C GLU A 203 -74.71 -53.31 11.23
N HIS A 204 -75.27 -52.44 12.07
CA HIS A 204 -75.01 -51.00 12.05
C HIS A 204 -73.73 -50.66 12.81
N ALA A 205 -73.00 -49.67 12.31
CA ALA A 205 -71.89 -49.03 12.99
C ALA A 205 -72.25 -47.56 13.25
N ASP A 206 -72.30 -47.17 14.53
CA ASP A 206 -72.62 -45.81 14.93
C ASP A 206 -71.41 -44.88 14.76
N VAL A 207 -71.65 -43.69 14.22
CA VAL A 207 -70.67 -42.60 14.21
C VAL A 207 -70.59 -42.05 15.63
N ALA A 208 -69.36 -41.97 16.17
CA ALA A 208 -69.16 -41.52 17.53
C ALA A 208 -69.59 -40.05 17.74
N GLY A 209 -70.38 -39.82 18.79
CA GLY A 209 -70.78 -38.48 19.25
C GLY A 209 -72.01 -37.90 18.55
N ILE A 210 -72.46 -36.75 19.06
CA ILE A 210 -73.54 -35.95 18.48
C ILE A 210 -72.90 -34.88 17.58
N VAL A 211 -73.42 -34.71 16.38
CA VAL A 211 -72.88 -33.79 15.37
C VAL A 211 -73.89 -32.69 15.13
N VAL A 212 -73.46 -31.43 15.25
CA VAL A 212 -74.31 -30.26 14.97
C VAL A 212 -74.04 -29.78 13.55
N ALA A 213 -75.09 -29.53 12.77
CA ALA A 213 -74.98 -28.97 11.42
C ALA A 213 -74.62 -27.47 11.47
N THR A 214 -73.34 -27.19 11.67
CA THR A 214 -72.72 -25.85 11.62
C THR A 214 -71.43 -25.91 10.80
N ASP A 215 -71.02 -24.75 10.26
CA ASP A 215 -69.75 -24.66 9.55
C ASP A 215 -68.59 -25.00 10.48
N ARG A 216 -67.76 -25.95 10.04
CA ARG A 216 -66.54 -26.30 10.75
C ARG A 216 -65.60 -25.09 10.79
N ALA A 217 -65.34 -24.63 12.00
CA ALA A 217 -64.50 -23.47 12.28
C ALA A 217 -63.20 -23.95 12.96
N ASP A 218 -62.07 -23.85 12.27
CA ASP A 218 -60.74 -24.17 12.80
C ASP A 218 -59.96 -22.86 13.00
N GLU A 219 -59.40 -22.65 14.19
CA GLU A 219 -58.55 -21.48 14.50
C GLU A 219 -57.33 -21.40 13.56
N PRO A 220 -56.80 -20.20 13.29
CA PRO A 220 -55.62 -20.05 12.46
C PRO A 220 -54.40 -20.71 13.10
N ASP A 221 -53.63 -21.47 12.32
CA ASP A 221 -52.36 -22.06 12.73
C ASP A 221 -51.25 -21.64 11.77
N LEU A 222 -50.11 -21.26 12.34
CA LEU A 222 -48.92 -20.77 11.65
C LEU A 222 -47.79 -21.77 11.88
N ASP A 223 -47.51 -22.58 10.86
CA ASP A 223 -46.56 -23.69 10.95
C ASP A 223 -45.13 -23.20 10.74
N ILE A 224 -44.51 -22.68 11.80
CA ILE A 224 -43.19 -22.05 11.70
C ILE A 224 -42.09 -23.07 11.97
N ASP A 225 -41.20 -23.19 10.98
CA ASP A 225 -39.96 -23.95 11.06
C ASP A 225 -39.22 -23.61 12.37
N PRO A 226 -38.87 -24.61 13.21
CA PRO A 226 -38.09 -24.41 14.43
C PRO A 226 -36.83 -23.56 14.25
N GLU A 227 -36.18 -23.57 13.08
CA GLU A 227 -35.00 -22.73 12.81
C GLU A 227 -35.34 -21.24 12.73
N LEU A 228 -36.54 -20.87 12.24
CA LEU A 228 -37.00 -19.48 12.20
C LEU A 228 -37.37 -18.93 13.59
N ARG A 229 -37.48 -19.80 14.61
CA ARG A 229 -37.67 -19.38 16.02
C ARG A 229 -36.36 -18.91 16.66
N LYS A 230 -35.21 -19.24 16.07
CA LYS A 230 -33.91 -18.69 16.47
C LYS A 230 -33.69 -17.33 15.79
N ILE A 231 -32.64 -16.62 16.22
CA ILE A 231 -32.26 -15.36 15.58
C ILE A 231 -31.70 -15.67 14.19
N VAL A 232 -32.42 -15.23 13.15
CA VAL A 232 -32.01 -15.35 11.75
C VAL A 232 -30.94 -14.30 11.47
N THR A 233 -29.70 -14.73 11.26
CA THR A 233 -28.56 -13.82 11.02
C THR A 233 -28.24 -13.77 9.53
N ILE A 234 -28.31 -12.57 8.93
CA ILE A 234 -28.12 -12.35 7.50
C ILE A 234 -27.02 -11.31 7.28
N LYS A 235 -26.26 -11.43 6.19
CA LYS A 235 -25.26 -10.42 5.81
C LYS A 235 -25.92 -9.27 5.05
N ALA A 236 -25.49 -8.04 5.31
CA ALA A 236 -25.93 -6.88 4.54
C ALA A 236 -25.73 -7.12 3.03
N GLY A 237 -26.71 -6.73 2.22
CA GLY A 237 -26.78 -6.98 0.78
C GLY A 237 -27.38 -8.32 0.37
N ALA A 238 -27.58 -9.28 1.29
CA ALA A 238 -28.29 -10.53 0.99
C ALA A 238 -29.81 -10.37 1.10
N SER A 239 -30.56 -11.29 0.47
CA SER A 239 -32.03 -11.27 0.49
C SER A 239 -32.58 -12.15 1.62
N LEU A 240 -33.57 -11.67 2.35
CA LEU A 240 -34.35 -12.45 3.32
C LEU A 240 -35.54 -13.10 2.63
N ARG A 241 -35.83 -14.35 2.97
CA ARG A 241 -37.04 -15.08 2.56
C ARG A 241 -37.62 -15.82 3.76
N LEU A 242 -38.81 -15.43 4.20
CA LEU A 242 -39.55 -16.08 5.29
C LEU A 242 -40.80 -16.74 4.73
N PHE A 243 -40.79 -18.07 4.69
CA PHE A 243 -41.91 -18.89 4.22
C PHE A 243 -42.62 -19.53 5.41
N ILE A 244 -43.94 -19.29 5.53
CA ILE A 244 -44.74 -19.79 6.65
C ILE A 244 -46.04 -20.41 6.10
N PRO A 245 -46.21 -21.74 6.16
CA PRO A 245 -47.47 -22.40 5.90
C PRO A 245 -48.58 -21.93 6.87
N ILE A 246 -49.79 -21.76 6.34
CA ILE A 246 -50.97 -21.33 7.09
C ILE A 246 -52.07 -22.39 7.02
N LYS A 247 -52.78 -22.59 8.13
CA LYS A 247 -53.97 -23.43 8.23
C LYS A 247 -55.05 -22.64 8.96
N GLY A 248 -56.32 -22.98 8.72
CA GLY A 248 -57.46 -22.32 9.37
C GLY A 248 -58.69 -22.34 8.48
N ARG A 249 -59.88 -22.42 9.10
CA ARG A 249 -61.17 -22.41 8.41
C ARG A 249 -62.14 -21.50 9.17
N PRO A 250 -62.67 -20.43 8.57
CA PRO A 250 -62.40 -19.91 7.23
C PRO A 250 -60.93 -19.49 7.02
N THR A 251 -60.51 -19.36 5.76
CA THR A 251 -59.14 -18.96 5.40
C THR A 251 -58.73 -17.69 6.14
N PRO A 252 -57.65 -17.72 6.94
CA PRO A 252 -57.27 -16.58 7.74
C PRO A 252 -56.70 -15.44 6.89
N THR A 253 -56.96 -14.21 7.32
CA THR A 253 -56.31 -13.01 6.79
C THR A 253 -54.92 -12.87 7.43
N ILE A 254 -53.90 -12.59 6.61
CA ILE A 254 -52.51 -12.50 7.06
C ILE A 254 -52.04 -11.05 7.06
N LYS A 255 -51.37 -10.64 8.13
CA LYS A 255 -50.69 -9.35 8.25
C LYS A 255 -49.24 -9.55 8.71
N TRP A 256 -48.34 -8.76 8.14
CA TRP A 256 -46.93 -8.70 8.55
C TRP A 256 -46.59 -7.32 9.07
N ASP A 257 -45.87 -7.29 10.20
CA ASP A 257 -45.36 -6.08 10.83
C ASP A 257 -43.86 -6.25 11.17
N LYS A 258 -43.09 -5.17 11.13
CA LYS A 258 -41.71 -5.09 11.63
C LYS A 258 -41.67 -4.13 12.81
N ASP A 259 -41.23 -4.62 13.96
CA ASP A 259 -41.12 -3.83 15.20
C ASP A 259 -42.42 -3.06 15.52
N GLU A 260 -43.58 -3.73 15.37
CA GLU A 260 -44.93 -3.17 15.58
C GLU A 260 -45.36 -2.08 14.57
N ALA A 261 -44.56 -1.85 13.54
CA ALA A 261 -44.87 -0.95 12.42
C ALA A 261 -45.14 -1.73 11.11
N PRO A 262 -45.91 -1.18 10.17
CA PRO A 262 -46.08 -1.81 8.86
C PRO A 262 -44.74 -1.95 8.13
N LEU A 263 -44.61 -3.01 7.32
CA LEU A 263 -43.43 -3.25 6.52
C LEU A 263 -43.16 -2.09 5.55
N LYS A 264 -41.87 -1.84 5.26
CA LYS A 264 -41.44 -0.86 4.24
C LYS A 264 -41.89 -1.31 2.85
N GLU A 265 -42.04 -0.37 1.91
CA GLU A 265 -42.38 -0.64 0.50
C GLU A 265 -41.41 -1.59 -0.21
N SER A 266 -40.18 -1.72 0.29
CA SER A 266 -39.18 -2.67 -0.23
C SER A 266 -39.48 -4.14 0.11
N ALA A 267 -40.45 -4.41 0.98
CA ALA A 267 -40.86 -5.76 1.34
C ALA A 267 -41.93 -6.28 0.39
N GLN A 268 -41.68 -7.45 -0.21
CA GLN A 268 -42.62 -8.15 -1.06
C GLN A 268 -43.30 -9.25 -0.25
N VAL A 269 -44.61 -9.18 -0.10
CA VAL A 269 -45.40 -10.16 0.64
C VAL A 269 -46.34 -10.88 -0.33
N GLU A 270 -46.22 -12.20 -0.37
CA GLU A 270 -47.13 -13.09 -1.07
C GLU A 270 -48.01 -13.82 -0.05
N ILE A 271 -49.33 -13.80 -0.24
CA ILE A 271 -50.30 -14.44 0.65
C ILE A 271 -51.20 -15.33 -0.20
N THR A 272 -51.26 -16.61 0.14
CA THR A 272 -52.13 -17.62 -0.47
C THR A 272 -52.96 -18.29 0.63
N SER A 273 -53.98 -19.07 0.28
CA SER A 273 -54.80 -19.85 1.23
C SER A 273 -54.04 -20.93 2.02
N SER A 274 -52.78 -21.23 1.67
CA SER A 274 -51.97 -22.29 2.29
C SER A 274 -50.59 -21.84 2.80
N TYR A 275 -50.13 -20.64 2.45
CA TYR A 275 -48.87 -20.09 2.96
C TYR A 275 -48.82 -18.56 2.84
N THR A 276 -47.86 -17.97 3.55
CA THR A 276 -47.38 -16.61 3.31
C THR A 276 -45.86 -16.60 3.12
N LEU A 277 -45.36 -15.76 2.22
CA LEU A 277 -43.95 -15.58 1.92
C LEU A 277 -43.58 -14.09 1.98
N LEU A 278 -42.65 -13.73 2.86
CA LEU A 278 -42.05 -12.40 2.92
C LEU A 278 -40.65 -12.43 2.29
N VAL A 279 -40.43 -11.60 1.28
CA VAL A 279 -39.14 -11.40 0.62
C VAL A 279 -38.70 -9.95 0.76
N ILE A 280 -37.48 -9.75 1.25
CA ILE A 280 -36.81 -8.44 1.28
C ILE A 280 -35.47 -8.59 0.58
N ASP A 281 -35.31 -7.93 -0.56
CA ASP A 281 -34.06 -7.96 -1.30
C ASP A 281 -33.07 -6.92 -0.76
N LYS A 282 -31.77 -7.21 -0.84
CA LYS A 282 -30.66 -6.34 -0.41
C LYS A 282 -30.85 -5.73 0.99
N MET A 283 -30.87 -6.59 2.01
CA MET A 283 -30.98 -6.20 3.41
C MET A 283 -29.91 -5.19 3.86
N SER A 284 -30.31 -4.19 4.63
CA SER A 284 -29.42 -3.23 5.31
C SER A 284 -29.45 -3.42 6.83
N ARG A 285 -28.55 -2.74 7.58
CA ARG A 285 -28.58 -2.75 9.05
C ARG A 285 -29.93 -2.32 9.63
N ASN A 286 -30.61 -1.39 8.97
CA ASN A 286 -31.91 -0.85 9.39
C ASN A 286 -33.07 -1.85 9.23
N ASP A 287 -32.83 -2.95 8.54
CA ASP A 287 -33.81 -4.02 8.34
C ASP A 287 -33.70 -5.09 9.43
N SER A 288 -32.72 -4.99 10.34
CA SER A 288 -32.73 -5.75 11.58
C SER A 288 -33.96 -5.39 12.41
N GLY A 289 -34.57 -6.40 13.04
CA GLY A 289 -35.77 -6.19 13.84
C GLY A 289 -36.58 -7.46 14.06
N LYS A 290 -37.74 -7.26 14.68
CA LYS A 290 -38.73 -8.29 14.99
C LYS A 290 -39.80 -8.30 13.92
N TYR A 291 -39.85 -9.37 13.12
CA TYR A 291 -40.87 -9.57 12.11
C TYR A 291 -42.00 -10.40 12.71
N THR A 292 -43.18 -9.81 12.83
CA THR A 292 -44.37 -10.46 13.36
C THR A 292 -45.32 -10.76 12.22
N VAL A 293 -45.74 -12.03 12.12
CA VAL A 293 -46.84 -12.45 11.25
C VAL A 293 -48.05 -12.72 12.14
N SER A 294 -49.21 -12.18 11.76
CA SER A 294 -50.49 -12.43 12.41
C SER A 294 -51.50 -12.98 11.42
N ALA A 295 -52.26 -13.98 11.87
CA ALA A 295 -53.30 -14.66 11.13
C ALA A 295 -54.62 -14.57 11.90
N GLU A 296 -55.67 -14.07 11.27
CA GLU A 296 -56.98 -13.84 11.90
C GLU A 296 -58.11 -14.46 11.07
N ASN A 297 -59.03 -15.17 11.71
CA ASN A 297 -60.30 -15.59 11.12
C ASN A 297 -61.44 -15.43 12.13
N SER A 298 -62.67 -15.77 11.74
CA SER A 298 -63.84 -15.70 12.64
C SER A 298 -63.74 -16.60 13.87
N SER A 299 -62.80 -17.55 13.89
CA SER A 299 -62.60 -18.51 14.97
C SER A 299 -61.50 -18.11 15.94
N GLY A 300 -60.62 -17.18 15.58
CA GLY A 300 -59.57 -16.69 16.47
C GLY A 300 -58.42 -15.99 15.75
N THR A 301 -57.37 -15.69 16.51
CA THR A 301 -56.16 -15.01 16.04
C THR A 301 -54.92 -15.74 16.52
N LYS A 302 -53.93 -15.91 15.64
CA LYS A 302 -52.61 -16.48 15.97
C LYS A 302 -51.52 -15.57 15.44
N SER A 303 -50.50 -15.33 16.25
CA SER A 303 -49.33 -14.52 15.85
C SER A 303 -48.05 -15.25 16.13
N ALA A 304 -47.01 -14.93 15.37
CA ALA A 304 -45.69 -15.46 15.58
C ALA A 304 -44.59 -14.47 15.21
N LEU A 305 -43.43 -14.66 15.82
CA LEU A 305 -42.31 -13.73 15.80
C LEU A 305 -41.07 -14.39 15.22
N VAL A 306 -40.44 -13.72 14.25
CA VAL A 306 -39.13 -14.05 13.69
C VAL A 306 -38.17 -12.89 13.94
N VAL A 307 -37.08 -13.15 14.65
CA VAL A 307 -36.08 -12.13 14.96
C VAL A 307 -34.97 -12.16 13.92
N VAL A 308 -34.80 -11.07 13.17
CA VAL A 308 -33.79 -10.96 12.11
C VAL A 308 -32.70 -10.00 12.54
N ARG A 309 -31.44 -10.43 12.41
CA ARG A 309 -30.25 -9.62 12.67
C ARG A 309 -29.40 -9.52 11.42
N VAL A 310 -29.26 -8.31 10.89
CA VAL A 310 -28.41 -8.03 9.73
C VAL A 310 -27.03 -7.60 10.22
N LEU A 311 -26.01 -8.39 9.88
CA LEU A 311 -24.61 -8.07 10.15
C LEU A 311 -23.96 -7.49 8.90
N ASP A 312 -23.14 -6.48 9.09
CA ASP A 312 -22.36 -5.88 8.01
C ASP A 312 -20.88 -6.15 8.23
N THR A 313 -20.09 -6.02 7.17
CA THR A 313 -18.63 -6.06 7.25
C THR A 313 -18.17 -4.83 8.05
N PRO A 314 -17.14 -4.92 8.91
CA PRO A 314 -16.63 -3.74 9.59
C PRO A 314 -16.07 -2.75 8.56
N SER A 315 -16.02 -1.47 8.91
CA SER A 315 -15.26 -0.50 8.12
C SER A 315 -13.78 -0.86 8.16
N ALA A 316 -12.97 -0.25 7.28
CA ALA A 316 -11.53 -0.42 7.34
C ALA A 316 -10.96 0.17 8.64
N PRO A 317 -9.84 -0.35 9.16
CA PRO A 317 -9.09 0.30 10.24
C PRO A 317 -8.67 1.71 9.83
N VAL A 318 -8.65 2.63 10.79
CA VAL A 318 -8.30 4.04 10.55
C VAL A 318 -6.90 4.36 11.08
N ASN A 319 -6.33 5.48 10.64
CA ASN A 319 -5.03 5.98 11.09
C ASN A 319 -3.90 4.94 11.06
N LEU A 320 -3.87 4.07 10.03
CA LEU A 320 -2.73 3.20 9.81
C LEU A 320 -1.50 4.05 9.48
N LYS A 321 -0.50 3.95 10.34
CA LYS A 321 0.79 4.62 10.18
C LYS A 321 1.92 3.69 10.60
N VAL A 322 3.12 4.01 10.13
CA VAL A 322 4.34 3.41 10.66
C VAL A 322 4.64 4.13 11.97
N LYS A 323 5.06 3.38 13.00
CA LYS A 323 5.47 3.94 14.28
C LYS A 323 6.98 4.05 14.38
N GLU A 324 7.68 3.01 13.93
CA GLU A 324 9.13 2.90 14.01
C GLU A 324 9.63 1.90 12.97
N ILE A 325 10.77 2.19 12.36
CA ILE A 325 11.50 1.25 11.51
C ILE A 325 12.93 1.17 12.01
N THR A 326 13.35 -0.06 12.28
CA THR A 326 14.73 -0.41 12.57
C THR A 326 15.28 -1.25 11.43
N ASN A 327 16.60 -1.49 11.45
CA ASN A 327 17.24 -2.43 10.53
C ASN A 327 16.72 -3.88 10.67
N GLN A 328 15.94 -4.18 11.71
CA GLN A 328 15.46 -5.53 12.02
C GLN A 328 13.94 -5.62 12.14
N SER A 329 13.19 -4.51 12.12
CA SER A 329 11.73 -4.60 12.24
C SER A 329 11.00 -3.36 11.77
N VAL A 330 9.73 -3.54 11.38
CA VAL A 330 8.80 -2.46 11.09
C VAL A 330 7.64 -2.57 12.08
N THR A 331 7.40 -1.52 12.86
CA THR A 331 6.26 -1.46 13.78
C THR A 331 5.14 -0.62 13.17
N LEU A 332 3.96 -1.23 13.02
CA LEU A 332 2.75 -0.57 12.53
C LEU A 332 1.83 -0.25 13.71
N GLU A 333 1.12 0.86 13.61
CA GLU A 333 0.09 1.29 14.55
C GLU A 333 -1.15 1.72 13.77
N TRP A 334 -2.32 1.33 14.27
CA TRP A 334 -3.62 1.67 13.68
C TRP A 334 -4.68 1.86 14.75
N GLU A 335 -5.82 2.40 14.36
CA GLU A 335 -6.98 2.55 15.23
C GLU A 335 -8.11 1.61 14.82
N PRO A 336 -9.02 1.27 15.75
CA PRO A 336 -10.18 0.44 15.45
C PRO A 336 -11.04 1.06 14.34
N PRO A 337 -11.74 0.23 13.55
CA PRO A 337 -12.69 0.74 12.56
C PRO A 337 -13.82 1.53 13.25
N LEU A 338 -14.22 2.64 12.61
CA LEU A 338 -15.32 3.49 13.09
C LEU A 338 -16.64 2.73 13.21
N LEU A 339 -16.87 1.74 12.33
CA LEU A 339 -18.06 0.88 12.35
C LEU A 339 -17.63 -0.58 12.44
N ASP A 340 -18.11 -1.30 13.45
CA ASP A 340 -17.84 -2.73 13.67
C ASP A 340 -18.72 -3.64 12.79
N GLY A 341 -19.63 -3.07 12.00
CA GLY A 341 -20.63 -3.84 11.24
C GLY A 341 -21.63 -4.59 12.14
N GLY A 342 -21.71 -4.20 13.42
CA GLY A 342 -22.54 -4.68 14.55
C GLY A 342 -22.45 -6.16 14.86
N SER A 343 -21.27 -6.72 14.60
CA SER A 343 -20.73 -7.86 15.30
C SER A 343 -19.39 -7.42 15.89
N LYS A 344 -19.07 -7.84 17.12
CA LYS A 344 -17.78 -7.54 17.73
C LYS A 344 -16.64 -7.98 16.82
N ILE A 345 -15.62 -7.12 16.70
CA ILE A 345 -14.39 -7.43 15.98
C ILE A 345 -13.75 -8.66 16.64
N LYS A 346 -13.38 -9.64 15.83
CA LYS A 346 -12.76 -10.88 16.31
C LYS A 346 -11.26 -10.70 16.49
N ASN A 347 -10.61 -10.17 15.46
CA ASN A 347 -9.16 -10.06 15.36
C ASN A 347 -8.76 -9.15 14.18
N TYR A 348 -7.51 -8.69 14.24
CA TYR A 348 -6.80 -8.06 13.15
C TYR A 348 -5.82 -9.06 12.51
N ILE A 349 -5.62 -8.94 11.21
CA ILE A 349 -4.67 -9.73 10.42
C ILE A 349 -3.71 -8.74 9.77
N VAL A 350 -2.43 -8.88 10.08
CA VAL A 350 -1.36 -8.06 9.51
C VAL A 350 -0.73 -8.83 8.37
N GLU A 351 -0.65 -8.22 7.20
CA GLU A 351 -0.08 -8.81 6.02
C GLU A 351 0.98 -7.90 5.41
N LYS A 352 1.99 -8.51 4.78
CA LYS A 352 3.08 -7.81 4.08
C LYS A 352 3.14 -8.30 2.64
N ARG A 353 3.37 -7.38 1.72
CA ARG A 353 3.65 -7.64 0.31
C ARG A 353 4.88 -6.87 -0.10
N GLU A 354 5.90 -7.57 -0.57
CA GLU A 354 7.04 -6.94 -1.24
C GLU A 354 6.59 -6.31 -2.56
N SER A 355 7.20 -5.18 -2.95
CA SER A 355 6.84 -4.46 -4.18
C SER A 355 6.94 -5.33 -5.45
N THR A 356 7.80 -6.34 -5.44
CA THR A 356 7.99 -7.30 -6.54
C THR A 356 6.96 -8.43 -6.56
N ARG A 357 6.22 -8.65 -5.46
CA ARG A 357 5.24 -9.74 -5.34
C ARG A 357 3.81 -9.25 -5.58
N LYS A 358 3.00 -10.11 -6.19
CA LYS A 358 1.57 -9.81 -6.47
C LYS A 358 0.65 -10.08 -5.28
N THR A 359 1.07 -10.91 -4.32
CA THR A 359 0.22 -11.41 -3.24
C THR A 359 0.74 -10.99 -1.87
N PHE A 360 -0.18 -10.65 -0.97
CA PHE A 360 0.12 -10.43 0.44
C PHE A 360 0.41 -11.76 1.15
N ALA A 361 1.37 -11.75 2.07
CA ALA A 361 1.67 -12.83 2.98
C ALA A 361 1.24 -12.42 4.40
N ALA A 362 0.47 -13.28 5.06
CA ALA A 362 0.03 -13.03 6.43
C ALA A 362 1.22 -13.15 7.39
N VAL A 363 1.50 -12.08 8.13
CA VAL A 363 2.51 -12.02 9.19
C VAL A 363 1.91 -12.52 10.49
N VAL A 364 0.72 -12.03 10.83
CA VAL A 364 -0.06 -12.52 11.97
C VAL A 364 -1.53 -12.55 11.61
N THR A 365 -2.22 -13.61 12.00
CA THR A 365 -3.63 -13.83 11.68
C THR A 365 -4.56 -13.66 12.87
N ASN A 366 -4.05 -13.52 14.09
CA ASN A 366 -4.86 -13.36 15.30
C ASN A 366 -4.29 -12.27 16.23
N CYS A 367 -4.23 -11.04 15.72
CA CYS A 367 -3.80 -9.89 16.51
C CYS A 367 -5.01 -9.25 17.20
N HIS A 368 -4.92 -9.03 18.52
CA HIS A 368 -5.94 -8.30 19.29
C HIS A 368 -5.48 -6.89 19.69
N ALA A 369 -4.19 -6.59 19.48
CA ALA A 369 -3.62 -5.27 19.70
C ALA A 369 -3.89 -4.33 18.53
N LEU A 370 -3.66 -3.04 18.75
CA LEU A 370 -3.75 -1.97 17.76
C LEU A 370 -2.38 -1.56 17.20
N SER A 371 -1.37 -2.36 17.51
CA SER A 371 -0.03 -2.22 17.00
C SER A 371 0.59 -3.59 16.83
N TRP A 372 1.51 -3.72 15.88
CA TRP A 372 2.24 -4.95 15.64
C TRP A 372 3.63 -4.68 15.08
N GLN A 373 4.60 -5.38 15.63
CA GLN A 373 5.99 -5.36 15.18
C GLN A 373 6.22 -6.54 14.23
N ILE A 374 6.68 -6.21 13.03
CA ILE A 374 7.01 -7.17 11.98
C ILE A 374 8.52 -7.38 12.02
N GLU A 375 8.95 -8.52 12.56
CA GLU A 375 10.34 -8.98 12.56
C GLU A 375 10.77 -9.44 11.14
N PRO A 376 12.07 -9.56 10.84
CA PRO A 376 12.50 -9.86 9.49
C PRO A 376 12.07 -11.29 9.13
N LEU A 377 11.24 -11.39 8.09
CA LEU A 377 11.17 -12.62 7.29
C LEU A 377 12.54 -12.78 6.65
N GLN A 378 13.16 -13.92 6.94
CA GLN A 378 14.38 -14.49 6.35
C GLN A 378 14.94 -13.70 5.15
N GLU A 379 16.15 -13.19 5.35
CA GLU A 379 16.98 -12.46 4.40
C GLU A 379 17.08 -13.21 3.06
N GLU A 380 16.29 -12.80 2.08
CA GLU A 380 16.57 -13.07 0.67
C GLU A 380 15.87 -12.01 -0.18
N ALA A 381 16.70 -11.13 -0.76
CA ALA A 381 16.40 -9.91 -1.52
C ALA A 381 16.23 -8.64 -0.67
N ALA A 382 17.37 -8.10 -0.24
CA ALA A 382 17.63 -6.66 -0.21
C ALA A 382 17.47 -6.06 -1.63
N GLY A 383 16.26 -6.15 -2.19
CA GLY A 383 15.82 -5.37 -3.32
C GLY A 383 15.11 -4.15 -2.76
N ASP A 384 15.91 -3.17 -2.37
CA ASP A 384 15.81 -1.73 -2.62
C ASP A 384 14.43 -1.01 -2.78
N ASP A 385 13.28 -1.66 -2.98
CA ASP A 385 12.05 -1.04 -3.51
C ASP A 385 10.86 -0.97 -2.53
N GLY A 386 11.11 -1.08 -1.23
CA GLY A 386 10.08 -0.94 -0.19
C GLY A 386 9.07 -2.10 -0.13
N GLY A 387 8.06 -1.98 0.74
CA GLY A 387 7.03 -2.98 0.94
C GLY A 387 5.67 -2.37 1.27
N MET A 388 4.60 -3.03 0.82
CA MET A 388 3.22 -2.68 1.14
C MET A 388 2.73 -3.53 2.31
N TYR A 389 2.17 -2.88 3.31
CA TYR A 389 1.62 -3.52 4.50
C TYR A 389 0.11 -3.34 4.51
N SER A 390 -0.61 -4.36 4.95
CA SER A 390 -2.08 -4.35 5.02
C SER A 390 -2.53 -4.77 6.41
N ILE A 391 -3.46 -4.03 6.98
CA ILE A 391 -4.17 -4.43 8.21
C ILE A 391 -5.61 -4.75 7.81
N ASN A 392 -5.97 -6.02 7.93
CA ASN A 392 -7.34 -6.47 7.76
C ASN A 392 -8.02 -6.58 9.13
N VAL A 393 -9.22 -6.04 9.26
CA VAL A 393 -10.09 -6.25 10.43
C VAL A 393 -11.21 -7.21 10.08
N ALA A 394 -11.49 -8.17 10.97
CA ALA A 394 -12.46 -9.23 10.73
C ALA A 394 -13.58 -9.23 11.78
N ASN A 395 -14.83 -9.38 11.33
CA ASN A 395 -15.97 -9.72 12.19
C ASN A 395 -16.68 -10.99 11.68
N SER A 396 -17.89 -11.28 12.18
CA SER A 396 -18.67 -12.45 11.75
C SER A 396 -19.26 -12.35 10.33
N ALA A 397 -19.39 -11.16 9.75
CA ALA A 397 -19.91 -10.93 8.40
C ALA A 397 -18.82 -10.98 7.33
N GLY A 398 -17.62 -10.45 7.62
CA GLY A 398 -16.54 -10.36 6.65
C GLY A 398 -15.27 -9.71 7.18
N LYS A 399 -14.37 -9.37 6.26
CA LYS A 399 -13.10 -8.68 6.52
C LYS A 399 -13.01 -7.42 5.68
N LYS A 400 -12.33 -6.39 6.19
CA LYS A 400 -11.99 -5.18 5.45
C LYS A 400 -10.56 -4.75 5.74
N ASP A 401 -9.87 -4.24 4.74
CA ASP A 401 -8.46 -3.89 4.81
C ASP A 401 -8.18 -2.39 4.65
N THR A 402 -7.06 -1.97 5.23
CA THR A 402 -6.40 -0.68 4.99
C THR A 402 -4.92 -0.98 4.73
N THR A 403 -4.35 -0.36 3.69
CA THR A 403 -2.96 -0.58 3.27
C THR A 403 -2.10 0.66 3.44
N ILE A 404 -0.82 0.48 3.77
CA ILE A 404 0.20 1.52 3.77
C ILE A 404 1.43 1.04 2.98
N GLU A 405 2.03 1.94 2.21
CA GLU A 405 3.25 1.66 1.46
C GLU A 405 4.43 2.33 2.14
N VAL A 406 5.50 1.55 2.34
CA VAL A 406 6.69 1.98 3.07
C VAL A 406 7.91 1.76 2.19
N ILE A 407 8.52 2.86 1.77
CA ILE A 407 9.69 2.92 0.88
C ILE A 407 10.70 3.86 1.53
N ALA A 408 11.92 3.35 1.75
CA ALA A 408 13.03 4.16 2.25
C ALA A 408 13.27 5.37 1.33
N PRO A 409 13.75 6.51 1.87
CA PRO A 409 14.01 7.68 1.05
C PRO A 409 15.11 7.34 0.05
N LYS A 410 14.92 7.68 -1.22
CA LYS A 410 15.92 7.57 -2.27
C LYS A 410 16.02 8.87 -3.03
N PHE A 411 17.17 9.06 -3.66
CA PHE A 411 17.42 10.19 -4.54
C PHE A 411 17.83 9.72 -5.93
N SER A 412 17.58 10.57 -6.91
CA SER A 412 18.15 10.48 -8.26
C SER A 412 18.73 11.84 -8.60
N ILE A 413 20.03 11.89 -8.86
CA ILE A 413 20.75 13.11 -9.22
C ILE A 413 21.30 12.99 -10.64
N ASP A 414 21.44 14.12 -11.31
CA ASP A 414 22.21 14.17 -12.56
C ASP A 414 23.64 13.68 -12.30
N PRO A 415 24.20 12.77 -13.12
CA PRO A 415 25.59 12.35 -13.03
C PRO A 415 26.60 13.51 -12.96
N ALA A 416 26.28 14.70 -13.50
CA ALA A 416 27.09 15.90 -13.39
C ALA A 416 27.37 16.31 -11.93
N PHE A 417 26.42 16.06 -11.02
CA PHE A 417 26.55 16.39 -9.60
C PHE A 417 27.39 15.40 -8.79
N THR A 418 27.77 14.25 -9.36
CA THR A 418 28.66 13.28 -8.70
C THR A 418 30.12 13.73 -8.66
N LYS A 419 30.49 14.66 -9.55
CA LYS A 419 31.83 15.27 -9.61
C LYS A 419 31.82 16.62 -8.90
N THR A 420 33.00 17.19 -8.66
CA THR A 420 33.12 18.56 -8.17
C THR A 420 32.54 19.53 -9.19
N ILE A 421 31.54 20.29 -8.77
CA ILE A 421 30.87 21.32 -9.54
C ILE A 421 31.72 22.58 -9.44
N ILE A 422 32.25 23.03 -10.57
CA ILE A 422 33.09 24.23 -10.65
C ILE A 422 32.24 25.37 -11.18
N VAL A 423 32.18 26.48 -10.44
CA VAL A 423 31.36 27.66 -10.77
C VAL A 423 32.24 28.90 -10.71
N ASN A 424 32.09 29.85 -11.63
CA ASN A 424 32.82 31.11 -11.53
C ASN A 424 32.07 32.09 -10.61
N ALA A 425 32.80 32.90 -9.84
CA ALA A 425 32.22 33.94 -9.02
C ALA A 425 31.36 34.90 -9.88
N GLY A 426 30.19 35.28 -9.36
CA GLY A 426 29.15 36.03 -10.06
C GLY A 426 28.19 35.17 -10.86
N GLU A 427 28.48 33.90 -11.13
CA GLU A 427 27.53 33.00 -11.78
C GLU A 427 26.49 32.46 -10.80
N THR A 428 25.33 32.11 -11.33
CA THR A 428 24.28 31.41 -10.58
C THR A 428 24.40 29.92 -10.82
N PHE A 429 24.41 29.12 -9.75
CA PHE A 429 24.38 27.67 -9.85
C PHE A 429 23.19 27.07 -9.09
N LYS A 430 22.79 25.88 -9.53
CA LYS A 430 21.70 25.11 -8.94
C LYS A 430 22.17 23.71 -8.61
N LEU A 431 21.71 23.19 -7.48
CA LEU A 431 21.87 21.79 -7.10
C LEU A 431 20.47 21.23 -6.95
N ASP A 432 20.18 20.13 -7.64
CA ASP A 432 18.87 19.51 -7.58
C ASP A 432 18.93 17.99 -7.59
N ALA A 433 17.93 17.38 -6.96
CA ALA A 433 17.78 15.93 -6.84
C ALA A 433 16.29 15.58 -6.85
N ASP A 434 15.95 14.56 -7.64
CA ASP A 434 14.63 13.94 -7.55
C ASP A 434 14.57 13.07 -6.30
N VAL A 435 13.49 13.21 -5.54
CA VAL A 435 13.28 12.56 -4.25
C VAL A 435 12.15 11.56 -4.37
N ARG A 436 12.36 10.36 -3.82
CA ARG A 436 11.34 9.30 -3.72
C ARG A 436 11.33 8.74 -2.31
N GLY A 437 10.17 8.29 -1.85
CA GLY A 437 10.02 7.67 -0.54
C GLY A 437 8.58 7.72 -0.07
N LYS A 438 8.18 6.74 0.73
CA LYS A 438 6.85 6.67 1.34
C LYS A 438 6.96 6.18 2.79
N PRO A 439 6.39 6.86 3.79
CA PRO A 439 5.79 8.20 3.73
C PRO A 439 6.77 9.26 3.17
N LEU A 440 6.23 10.39 2.71
CA LEU A 440 7.01 11.44 2.07
C LEU A 440 8.20 11.87 2.96
N PRO A 441 9.43 11.82 2.45
CA PRO A 441 10.60 12.16 3.25
C PRO A 441 10.68 13.67 3.51
N THR A 442 11.17 14.00 4.70
CA THR A 442 11.58 15.37 5.04
C THR A 442 12.88 15.69 4.33
N ILE A 443 12.95 16.87 3.71
CA ILE A 443 14.08 17.33 2.91
C ILE A 443 14.80 18.45 3.66
N GLN A 444 16.09 18.26 3.95
CA GLN A 444 16.92 19.25 4.63
C GLN A 444 18.28 19.41 3.94
N TRP A 445 18.76 20.65 3.82
CA TRP A 445 20.06 20.97 3.21
C TRP A 445 21.05 21.45 4.26
N PHE A 446 22.30 21.01 4.13
CA PHE A 446 23.43 21.42 4.96
C PHE A 446 24.55 21.94 4.06
N LYS A 447 25.33 22.91 4.55
CA LYS A 447 26.59 23.37 3.95
C LYS A 447 27.67 23.23 5.01
N ASP A 448 28.67 22.40 4.74
CA ASP A 448 29.78 22.15 5.67
C ASP A 448 29.27 21.80 7.09
N ASP A 449 28.32 20.86 7.14
CA ASP A 449 27.60 20.37 8.35
C ASP A 449 26.70 21.37 9.08
N LYS A 450 26.48 22.57 8.53
CA LYS A 450 25.54 23.55 9.08
C LYS A 450 24.25 23.62 8.26
N PRO A 451 23.07 23.66 8.89
CA PRO A 451 21.81 23.76 8.17
C PRO A 451 21.77 25.04 7.34
N VAL A 452 21.30 24.92 6.10
CA VAL A 452 21.18 26.03 5.16
C VAL A 452 19.77 26.61 5.26
N GLU A 453 19.70 27.94 5.26
CA GLU A 453 18.44 28.69 5.25
C GLU A 453 18.39 29.62 4.03
N ASN A 454 17.18 30.08 3.69
CA ASN A 454 16.99 31.08 2.63
C ASN A 454 17.71 32.38 2.99
N THR A 455 18.49 32.91 2.06
CA THR A 455 19.15 34.21 2.18
C THR A 455 18.83 35.07 0.95
N LEU A 456 19.36 36.30 0.88
CA LEU A 456 19.22 37.14 -0.31
C LEU A 456 19.81 36.50 -1.58
N ARG A 457 20.80 35.61 -1.44
CA ARG A 457 21.50 34.96 -2.55
C ARG A 457 21.15 33.49 -2.71
N LEU A 458 20.76 32.79 -1.64
CA LEU A 458 20.42 31.37 -1.64
C LEU A 458 18.92 31.16 -1.48
N GLU A 459 18.32 30.43 -2.42
CA GLU A 459 16.90 30.08 -2.43
C GLU A 459 16.73 28.55 -2.43
N ILE A 460 16.01 28.01 -1.45
CA ILE A 460 15.64 26.60 -1.30
C ILE A 460 14.25 26.38 -1.91
N ARG A 461 14.16 25.48 -2.89
CA ARG A 461 12.94 25.11 -3.62
C ARG A 461 12.68 23.61 -3.49
N ASN A 462 12.23 23.20 -2.30
CA ASN A 462 11.87 21.82 -2.06
C ASN A 462 10.38 21.60 -2.35
N THR A 463 10.08 20.47 -3.00
CA THR A 463 8.74 19.94 -3.25
C THR A 463 8.67 18.49 -2.74
N GLU A 464 7.51 17.85 -2.80
CA GLU A 464 7.33 16.47 -2.32
C GLU A 464 8.23 15.45 -3.04
N ASN A 465 8.59 15.70 -4.31
CA ASN A 465 9.33 14.75 -5.15
C ASN A 465 10.64 15.32 -5.71
N HIS A 466 11.02 16.54 -5.32
CA HIS A 466 12.19 17.22 -5.89
C HIS A 466 12.76 18.22 -4.88
N ALA A 467 14.07 18.12 -4.62
CA ALA A 467 14.82 19.01 -3.75
C ALA A 467 15.74 19.88 -4.61
N MET A 468 15.72 21.21 -4.41
CA MET A 468 16.56 22.12 -5.17
C MET A 468 17.06 23.27 -4.29
N ILE A 469 18.31 23.68 -4.49
CA ILE A 469 18.82 24.98 -4.04
C ILE A 469 19.39 25.76 -5.22
N VAL A 470 19.18 27.07 -5.20
CA VAL A 470 19.67 28.02 -6.22
C VAL A 470 20.49 29.09 -5.51
N ILE A 471 21.76 29.25 -5.89
CA ILE A 471 22.65 30.28 -5.36
C ILE A 471 22.93 31.27 -6.49
N LYS A 472 22.50 32.52 -6.30
CA LYS A 472 22.71 33.64 -7.24
C LYS A 472 23.94 34.44 -6.85
N ASP A 473 24.60 35.04 -7.85
CA ASP A 473 25.78 35.89 -7.68
C ASP A 473 26.80 35.24 -6.74
N SER A 474 27.28 34.04 -7.12
CA SER A 474 28.12 33.22 -6.25
C SER A 474 29.44 33.92 -5.88
N ILE A 475 29.88 33.73 -4.63
CA ILE A 475 31.14 34.24 -4.11
C ILE A 475 31.97 33.08 -3.55
N ARG A 476 33.27 33.31 -3.35
CA ARG A 476 34.23 32.27 -2.92
C ARG A 476 33.81 31.50 -1.66
N VAL A 477 33.12 32.14 -0.72
CA VAL A 477 32.63 31.50 0.53
C VAL A 477 31.39 30.61 0.32
N ASP A 478 30.73 30.69 -0.82
CA ASP A 478 29.64 29.78 -1.17
C ASP A 478 30.15 28.42 -1.64
N GLY A 479 31.44 28.31 -1.97
CA GLY A 479 32.10 27.01 -2.13
C GLY A 479 32.02 26.19 -0.84
N GLY A 480 31.99 24.87 -0.99
CA GLY A 480 31.87 23.94 0.13
C GLY A 480 31.20 22.63 -0.27
N THR A 481 30.93 21.80 0.74
CA THR A 481 30.15 20.57 0.55
C THR A 481 28.72 20.81 0.99
N TYR A 482 27.79 20.76 0.04
CA TYR A 482 26.37 20.81 0.30
C TYR A 482 25.84 19.39 0.48
N THR A 483 25.20 19.09 1.60
CA THR A 483 24.64 17.76 1.88
C THR A 483 23.12 17.85 1.88
N LEU A 484 22.48 17.11 0.97
CA LEU A 484 21.04 16.88 0.99
C LEU A 484 20.77 15.69 1.93
N GLN A 485 19.93 15.89 2.94
CA GLN A 485 19.46 14.85 3.83
C GLN A 485 17.97 14.59 3.61
N LEU A 486 17.65 13.34 3.34
CA LEU A 486 16.29 12.82 3.23
C LEU A 486 16.03 11.94 4.44
N LYS A 487 14.87 12.12 5.08
CA LYS A 487 14.49 11.30 6.25
C LYS A 487 12.99 11.02 6.25
N ASN A 488 12.61 9.75 6.35
CA ASN A 488 11.26 9.34 6.70
C ASN A 488 11.30 8.29 7.81
N GLU A 489 10.14 7.76 8.19
CA GLU A 489 10.06 6.70 9.20
C GLU A 489 10.74 5.41 8.77
N ALA A 490 10.99 5.20 7.47
CA ALA A 490 11.63 4.01 6.90
C ALA A 490 13.15 4.07 6.79
N GLY A 491 13.74 5.26 6.96
CA GLY A 491 15.19 5.42 6.91
C GLY A 491 15.61 6.86 6.68
N SER A 492 16.92 7.03 6.53
CA SER A 492 17.51 8.31 6.14
C SER A 492 18.61 8.06 5.12
N GLU A 493 18.69 8.96 4.14
CA GLU A 493 19.70 8.91 3.10
C GLU A 493 20.30 10.31 2.91
N THR A 494 21.59 10.37 2.57
CA THR A 494 22.33 11.62 2.43
C THR A 494 23.12 11.66 1.13
N VAL A 495 23.16 12.83 0.50
CA VAL A 495 23.82 13.06 -0.80
C VAL A 495 24.75 14.26 -0.70
N PRO A 496 26.07 14.08 -0.87
CA PRO A 496 27.00 15.18 -0.89
C PRO A 496 27.18 15.76 -2.30
N PHE A 497 27.09 17.08 -2.41
CA PHE A 497 27.41 17.88 -3.59
C PHE A 497 28.65 18.72 -3.29
N LYS A 498 29.72 18.54 -4.05
CA LYS A 498 30.97 19.28 -3.85
C LYS A 498 31.01 20.47 -4.80
N VAL A 499 30.99 21.68 -4.27
CA VAL A 499 31.01 22.92 -5.07
C VAL A 499 32.30 23.69 -4.82
N LEU A 500 32.99 24.04 -5.90
CA LEU A 500 34.16 24.91 -5.90
C LEU A 500 33.85 26.17 -6.68
N VAL A 501 33.84 27.31 -5.99
CA VAL A 501 33.68 28.62 -6.62
C VAL A 501 35.06 29.21 -6.90
N LEU A 502 35.36 29.41 -8.18
CA LEU A 502 36.61 29.99 -8.66
C LEU A 502 36.37 31.44 -9.07
N ASP A 503 37.36 32.29 -8.85
CA ASP A 503 37.28 33.72 -9.13
C ASP A 503 38.48 34.16 -9.98
N LYS A 504 38.41 35.37 -10.53
CA LYS A 504 39.56 36.03 -11.14
C LYS A 504 40.55 36.41 -10.02
N PRO A 505 41.86 36.49 -10.31
CA PRO A 505 42.82 36.94 -9.32
C PRO A 505 42.50 38.38 -8.88
N SER A 506 42.85 38.74 -7.65
CA SER A 506 42.83 40.12 -7.20
C SER A 506 43.85 40.96 -8.01
N PRO A 507 43.73 42.31 -8.03
CA PRO A 507 44.80 43.14 -8.58
C PRO A 507 46.15 42.80 -7.94
N CYS A 508 47.23 42.98 -8.71
CA CYS A 508 48.59 42.85 -8.20
C CYS A 508 48.82 43.81 -7.02
N GLU A 509 49.63 43.44 -6.05
CA GLU A 509 49.92 44.30 -4.91
C GLU A 509 50.72 45.53 -5.34
N GLY A 510 50.19 46.71 -5.03
CA GLY A 510 50.77 48.01 -5.38
C GLY A 510 51.76 48.53 -4.33
N PRO A 511 52.57 49.55 -4.69
CA PRO A 511 52.56 50.27 -5.97
C PRO A 511 53.35 49.56 -7.09
N LEU A 512 52.99 49.82 -8.34
CA LEU A 512 53.77 49.38 -9.51
C LEU A 512 55.03 50.25 -9.63
N HIS A 513 56.19 49.69 -9.28
CA HIS A 513 57.46 50.41 -9.27
C HIS A 513 58.06 50.49 -10.68
N VAL A 514 58.31 51.70 -11.15
CA VAL A 514 59.05 51.96 -12.40
C VAL A 514 60.48 52.38 -12.05
N THR A 515 61.46 51.55 -12.42
CA THR A 515 62.88 51.75 -12.11
C THR A 515 63.74 51.66 -13.39
N GLY A 516 65.00 52.11 -13.32
CA GLY A 516 65.91 52.04 -14.47
C GLY A 516 65.42 52.78 -15.71
N VAL A 517 64.81 53.96 -15.50
CA VAL A 517 64.29 54.83 -16.57
C VAL A 517 65.45 55.40 -17.37
N ALA A 518 65.44 55.17 -18.68
CA ALA A 518 66.33 55.78 -19.66
C ALA A 518 65.49 56.40 -20.80
N GLU A 519 66.14 56.91 -21.83
CA GLU A 519 65.45 57.50 -23.01
C GLU A 519 64.53 56.51 -23.75
N ASP A 520 64.89 55.22 -23.80
CA ASP A 520 64.23 54.22 -24.67
C ASP A 520 63.60 53.03 -23.92
N ARG A 521 63.78 52.96 -22.58
CA ARG A 521 63.44 51.79 -21.77
C ARG A 521 63.20 52.12 -20.30
N CYS A 522 62.41 51.28 -19.63
CA CYS A 522 62.27 51.24 -18.18
C CYS A 522 62.05 49.81 -17.70
N THR A 523 62.17 49.57 -16.40
CA THR A 523 61.90 48.27 -15.77
C THR A 523 60.73 48.42 -14.79
N LEU A 524 59.71 47.58 -14.98
CA LEU A 524 58.55 47.49 -14.10
C LEU A 524 58.77 46.37 -13.09
N VAL A 525 58.48 46.63 -11.82
CA VAL A 525 58.56 45.65 -10.72
C VAL A 525 57.27 45.75 -9.90
N TRP A 526 56.65 44.60 -9.64
CA TRP A 526 55.41 44.50 -8.86
C TRP A 526 55.46 43.28 -7.94
N HIS A 527 54.45 43.15 -7.07
CA HIS A 527 54.25 41.97 -6.23
C HIS A 527 53.06 41.14 -6.75
N PRO A 528 53.06 39.81 -6.56
CA PRO A 528 51.91 38.98 -6.91
C PRO A 528 50.63 39.45 -6.18
N PRO A 529 49.44 39.18 -6.75
CA PRO A 529 48.16 39.36 -6.08
C PRO A 529 48.07 38.67 -4.71
N LEU A 530 47.42 39.32 -3.75
CA LEU A 530 47.09 38.74 -2.43
C LEU A 530 46.19 37.50 -2.54
N HIS A 531 45.27 37.49 -3.51
CA HIS A 531 44.35 36.38 -3.74
C HIS A 531 44.39 35.95 -5.22
N ASP A 532 44.70 34.69 -5.45
CA ASP A 532 44.78 34.06 -6.78
C ASP A 532 43.42 33.67 -7.39
N GLY A 533 42.32 33.98 -6.69
CA GLY A 533 40.97 33.57 -7.11
C GLY A 533 40.70 32.05 -7.00
N GLY A 534 41.55 31.27 -6.32
CA GLY A 534 41.36 29.82 -6.16
C GLY A 534 41.97 28.96 -7.26
N SER A 535 42.66 29.57 -8.23
CA SER A 535 43.49 28.90 -9.23
C SER A 535 44.86 29.57 -9.27
N PRO A 536 45.98 28.83 -9.41
CA PRO A 536 47.30 29.43 -9.50
C PRO A 536 47.39 30.42 -10.67
N ILE A 537 48.15 31.50 -10.44
CA ILE A 537 48.45 32.49 -11.47
C ILE A 537 49.37 31.85 -12.50
N THR A 538 48.98 31.96 -13.77
CA THR A 538 49.70 31.36 -14.90
C THR A 538 50.72 32.33 -15.50
N HIS A 539 50.33 33.60 -15.67
CA HIS A 539 51.15 34.66 -16.24
C HIS A 539 50.57 36.04 -15.92
N TYR A 540 51.31 37.09 -16.27
CA TYR A 540 50.91 38.50 -16.18
C TYR A 540 50.84 39.13 -17.58
N ILE A 541 49.88 40.03 -17.76
CA ILE A 541 49.73 40.89 -18.94
C ILE A 541 50.20 42.30 -18.55
N ILE A 542 51.16 42.82 -19.30
CA ILE A 542 51.71 44.17 -19.14
C ILE A 542 51.28 45.02 -20.32
N GLU A 543 50.74 46.19 -20.03
CA GLU A 543 50.35 47.18 -21.03
C GLU A 543 50.96 48.54 -20.74
N ARG A 544 51.12 49.34 -21.79
CA ARG A 544 51.60 50.73 -21.73
C ARG A 544 50.60 51.66 -22.39
N ARG A 545 50.57 52.91 -21.94
CA ARG A 545 49.79 53.99 -22.54
C ARG A 545 50.59 55.28 -22.48
N GLU A 546 50.76 55.94 -23.62
CA GLU A 546 51.22 57.34 -23.67
C GLU A 546 50.15 58.20 -23.00
N THR A 547 50.50 59.12 -22.09
CA THR A 547 49.49 59.96 -21.40
C THR A 547 48.73 60.88 -22.36
N SER A 548 49.29 61.13 -23.54
CA SER A 548 48.64 61.82 -24.67
C SER A 548 47.56 60.98 -25.37
N ARG A 549 47.46 59.67 -25.10
CA ARG A 549 46.51 58.74 -25.71
C ARG A 549 45.61 58.08 -24.67
N LEU A 550 44.41 57.69 -25.09
CA LEU A 550 43.46 56.96 -24.23
C LEU A 550 43.62 55.44 -24.28
N ALA A 551 44.19 54.91 -25.37
CA ALA A 551 44.27 53.47 -25.62
C ALA A 551 45.52 52.84 -25.00
N TRP A 552 45.33 51.71 -24.32
CA TRP A 552 46.41 50.85 -23.82
C TRP A 552 46.94 49.95 -24.95
N THR A 553 48.25 49.71 -24.93
CA THR A 553 48.94 48.82 -25.88
C THR A 553 49.61 47.70 -25.10
N VAL A 554 49.37 46.45 -25.51
CA VAL A 554 50.01 45.28 -24.90
C VAL A 554 51.51 45.28 -25.18
N VAL A 555 52.30 45.25 -24.12
CA VAL A 555 53.75 45.13 -24.17
C VAL A 555 54.16 43.66 -24.06
N SER A 556 53.50 42.92 -23.17
CA SER A 556 53.70 41.47 -23.00
C SER A 556 52.40 40.83 -22.52
N SER A 557 52.05 39.70 -23.11
CA SER A 557 50.86 38.93 -22.75
C SER A 557 51.16 37.61 -22.05
N ASN A 558 52.43 37.32 -21.74
CA ASN A 558 52.83 36.05 -21.14
C ASN A 558 54.07 36.22 -20.25
N CYS A 559 54.02 37.14 -19.29
CA CYS A 559 55.11 37.34 -18.35
C CYS A 559 54.97 36.38 -17.16
N GLY A 560 55.91 35.47 -16.96
CA GLY A 560 55.88 34.50 -15.85
C GLY A 560 56.55 34.98 -14.55
N ILE A 561 57.12 36.18 -14.54
CA ILE A 561 57.86 36.76 -13.41
C ILE A 561 57.29 38.13 -13.05
N THR A 562 57.62 38.64 -11.86
CA THR A 562 57.11 39.91 -11.32
C THR A 562 57.98 41.13 -11.63
N CYS A 563 58.85 41.00 -12.63
CA CYS A 563 59.60 42.11 -13.19
C CYS A 563 59.63 42.04 -14.71
N TYR A 564 59.54 43.19 -15.38
CA TYR A 564 59.55 43.24 -16.85
C TYR A 564 60.23 44.49 -17.38
N LYS A 565 61.15 44.29 -18.33
CA LYS A 565 61.85 45.39 -19.00
C LYS A 565 61.07 45.83 -20.24
N VAL A 566 60.49 47.02 -20.19
CA VAL A 566 59.83 47.65 -21.32
C VAL A 566 60.89 48.36 -22.17
N THR A 567 60.85 48.16 -23.48
CA THR A 567 61.78 48.76 -24.46
C THR A 567 60.99 49.43 -25.58
N LYS A 568 61.67 50.16 -26.47
CA LYS A 568 61.05 50.89 -27.60
C LYS A 568 60.09 51.98 -27.11
N LEU A 569 60.49 52.67 -26.05
CA LEU A 569 59.84 53.90 -25.60
C LEU A 569 60.47 55.09 -26.33
N LEU A 570 59.75 56.19 -26.40
CA LEU A 570 60.21 57.41 -27.06
C LEU A 570 60.74 58.39 -26.01
N GLU A 571 61.90 58.98 -26.30
CA GLU A 571 62.52 59.99 -25.44
C GLU A 571 61.65 61.24 -25.36
N GLY A 572 61.50 61.80 -24.16
CA GLY A 572 60.69 62.98 -23.88
C GLY A 572 59.19 62.70 -23.69
N ASP A 573 58.71 61.52 -24.09
CA ASP A 573 57.31 61.12 -23.93
C ASP A 573 57.02 60.61 -22.51
N GLU A 574 55.77 60.81 -22.09
CA GLU A 574 55.26 60.38 -20.80
C GLU A 574 54.36 59.14 -20.94
N TYR A 575 54.68 58.09 -20.17
CA TYR A 575 53.98 56.81 -20.19
C TYR A 575 53.38 56.45 -18.83
N MET A 576 52.22 55.80 -18.88
CA MET A 576 51.64 55.02 -17.78
C MET A 576 51.71 53.54 -18.12
N PHE A 577 51.95 52.71 -17.12
CA PHE A 577 52.01 51.26 -17.25
C PHE A 577 50.93 50.62 -16.40
N ARG A 578 50.43 49.47 -16.83
CA ARG A 578 49.57 48.64 -15.99
C ARG A 578 49.91 47.17 -16.11
N VAL A 579 49.67 46.45 -15.01
CA VAL A 579 49.90 45.01 -14.90
C VAL A 579 48.62 44.33 -14.45
N MET A 580 48.26 43.22 -15.12
CA MET A 580 47.13 42.37 -14.77
C MET A 580 47.60 40.94 -14.59
N ALA A 581 47.14 40.25 -13.55
CA ALA A 581 47.42 38.85 -13.31
C ALA A 581 46.39 37.95 -13.99
N VAL A 582 46.81 36.78 -14.48
CA VAL A 582 45.95 35.84 -15.22
C VAL A 582 45.99 34.45 -14.59
N ASN A 583 44.82 33.93 -14.21
CA ASN A 583 44.64 32.51 -13.88
C ASN A 583 43.81 31.82 -14.99
N SER A 584 43.49 30.53 -14.83
CA SER A 584 42.68 29.78 -15.81
C SER A 584 41.23 30.28 -15.94
N HIS A 585 40.77 31.18 -15.06
CA HIS A 585 39.39 31.66 -14.95
C HIS A 585 39.21 33.14 -15.35
N GLY A 586 40.31 33.89 -15.46
CA GLY A 586 40.28 35.22 -16.04
C GLY A 586 41.44 36.12 -15.64
N VAL A 587 41.27 37.40 -16.00
CA VAL A 587 42.26 38.47 -15.82
C VAL A 587 41.83 39.35 -14.65
N SER A 588 42.78 39.70 -13.77
CA SER A 588 42.55 40.60 -12.64
C SER A 588 42.21 42.01 -13.09
N GLU A 589 41.70 42.83 -12.16
CA GLU A 589 41.73 44.28 -12.34
C GLU A 589 43.18 44.79 -12.48
N PRO A 590 43.42 45.88 -13.24
CA PRO A 590 44.75 46.37 -13.52
C PRO A 590 45.36 47.14 -12.34
N LEU A 591 46.64 46.86 -12.04
CA LEU A 591 47.47 47.70 -11.20
C LEU A 591 48.19 48.73 -12.08
N GLU A 592 47.87 50.01 -11.94
CA GLU A 592 48.45 51.11 -12.73
C GLU A 592 49.64 51.78 -12.02
N SER A 593 50.63 52.24 -12.80
CA SER A 593 51.73 53.08 -12.31
C SER A 593 51.35 54.56 -12.39
N GLY A 594 52.09 55.41 -11.67
CA GLY A 594 52.15 56.83 -11.98
C GLY A 594 52.72 57.08 -13.39
N ALA A 595 52.51 58.30 -13.89
CA ALA A 595 53.08 58.74 -15.16
C ALA A 595 54.60 58.97 -15.05
N VAL A 596 55.35 58.52 -16.05
CA VAL A 596 56.82 58.57 -16.08
C VAL A 596 57.30 59.11 -17.41
N ILE A 597 58.15 60.15 -17.37
CA ILE A 597 58.80 60.75 -18.54
C ILE A 597 60.10 59.99 -18.85
N MET A 598 60.29 59.59 -20.10
CA MET A 598 61.48 58.85 -20.54
C MET A 598 62.61 59.81 -20.90
N LYS A 599 63.60 59.96 -20.02
CA LYS A 599 64.78 60.81 -20.24
C LYS A 599 66.02 60.22 -19.56
N THR A 600 67.19 60.61 -20.02
CA THR A 600 68.44 60.27 -19.34
C THR A 600 68.53 60.95 -17.97
N PRO A 601 68.90 60.22 -16.89
CA PRO A 601 68.92 60.77 -15.53
C PRO A 601 70.15 61.64 -15.21
N PHE A 602 71.10 61.81 -16.13
CA PHE A 602 72.34 62.56 -15.91
C PHE A 602 72.12 64.07 -16.04
N VAL A 603 72.75 64.86 -15.18
CA VAL A 603 72.75 66.34 -15.18
C VAL A 603 74.18 66.88 -15.28
N LEU A 604 74.36 68.20 -15.47
CA LEU A 604 75.70 68.81 -15.53
C LEU A 604 76.44 68.69 -14.18
N PRO A 605 77.79 68.60 -14.16
CA PRO A 605 78.57 68.59 -12.93
C PRO A 605 78.45 69.92 -12.17
N GLY A 606 78.63 69.89 -10.84
CA GLY A 606 78.75 71.08 -10.02
C GLY A 606 80.08 71.84 -10.23
N PRO A 607 80.26 73.01 -9.57
CA PRO A 607 81.49 73.78 -9.67
C PRO A 607 82.65 73.16 -8.86
N PRO A 608 83.85 73.02 -9.45
CA PRO A 608 85.07 72.67 -8.72
C PRO A 608 85.46 73.76 -7.70
N HIS A 609 86.35 73.43 -6.76
CA HIS A 609 86.84 74.41 -5.77
C HIS A 609 88.37 74.55 -5.83
N ILE A 610 88.86 75.76 -6.15
CA ILE A 610 90.31 76.03 -6.18
C ILE A 610 90.84 76.06 -4.74
N GLU A 611 91.80 75.18 -4.44
CA GLU A 611 92.41 75.06 -3.12
C GLU A 611 93.60 75.99 -2.95
N ASP A 612 94.51 75.98 -3.93
CA ASP A 612 95.75 76.76 -3.85
C ASP A 612 96.30 77.11 -5.25
N VAL A 613 97.01 78.24 -5.29
CA VAL A 613 97.83 78.66 -6.44
C VAL A 613 99.28 78.73 -5.98
N SER A 614 100.06 77.72 -6.36
CA SER A 614 101.42 77.50 -5.90
C SER A 614 102.45 77.57 -7.01
N ASN A 615 103.72 77.44 -6.64
CA ASN A 615 104.87 77.45 -7.55
C ASN A 615 104.89 78.70 -8.46
N ILE A 616 104.60 79.85 -7.88
CA ILE A 616 104.53 81.12 -8.60
C ILE A 616 105.93 81.48 -9.14
N ALA A 617 106.02 81.60 -10.45
CA ALA A 617 107.22 82.03 -11.17
C ALA A 617 106.87 83.22 -12.09
N HIS A 618 107.88 83.83 -12.70
CA HIS A 618 107.67 84.91 -13.65
C HIS A 618 106.85 84.51 -14.90
N ASP A 619 106.85 83.23 -15.28
CA ASP A 619 106.23 82.71 -16.51
C ASP A 619 105.09 81.69 -16.30
N GLY A 620 104.79 81.31 -15.05
CA GLY A 620 103.77 80.31 -14.77
C GLY A 620 103.37 80.15 -13.30
N MET A 621 102.20 79.55 -13.10
CA MET A 621 101.61 79.23 -11.79
C MET A 621 100.94 77.87 -11.85
N THR A 622 100.96 77.12 -10.75
CA THR A 622 100.26 75.83 -10.64
C THR A 622 98.98 76.02 -9.85
N ILE A 623 97.84 75.70 -10.44
CA ILE A 623 96.54 75.77 -9.77
C ILE A 623 96.19 74.34 -9.33
N SER A 624 95.77 74.18 -8.08
CA SER A 624 95.24 72.91 -7.56
C SER A 624 93.80 73.14 -7.10
N TRP A 625 92.91 72.19 -7.39
CA TRP A 625 91.49 72.26 -7.05
C TRP A 625 90.96 70.91 -6.61
N SER A 626 89.85 70.89 -5.89
CA SER A 626 89.09 69.68 -5.61
C SER A 626 87.97 69.48 -6.64
N ALA A 627 87.62 68.21 -6.87
CA ALA A 627 86.49 67.83 -7.71
C ALA A 627 85.17 68.43 -7.17
N PRO A 628 84.18 68.71 -8.03
CA PRO A 628 82.89 69.20 -7.58
C PRO A 628 82.19 68.18 -6.68
N GLU A 629 81.36 68.68 -5.76
CA GLU A 629 80.61 67.86 -4.81
C GLU A 629 79.61 66.91 -5.49
N THR A 630 79.13 67.29 -6.67
CA THR A 630 78.26 66.46 -7.51
C THR A 630 78.82 66.37 -8.94
N ASP A 631 78.97 65.15 -9.45
CA ASP A 631 79.38 64.87 -10.84
C ASP A 631 78.19 64.87 -11.82
N GLY A 632 76.98 65.11 -11.30
CA GLY A 632 75.74 65.08 -12.06
C GLY A 632 75.26 63.66 -12.42
N GLY A 633 75.78 62.63 -11.74
CA GLY A 633 75.40 61.23 -11.93
C GLY A 633 76.17 60.50 -13.03
N SER A 634 77.15 61.17 -13.65
CA SER A 634 78.07 60.60 -14.65
C SER A 634 79.49 61.08 -14.36
N GLU A 635 80.49 60.24 -14.64
CA GLU A 635 81.89 60.56 -14.39
C GLU A 635 82.38 61.85 -15.08
N ILE A 636 83.27 62.59 -14.41
CA ILE A 636 83.90 63.80 -14.94
C ILE A 636 85.00 63.40 -15.91
N THR A 637 84.88 63.86 -17.15
CA THR A 637 85.77 63.48 -18.25
C THR A 637 86.86 64.51 -18.54
N ASN A 638 86.71 65.75 -18.04
CA ASN A 638 87.66 66.84 -18.27
C ASN A 638 87.47 68.02 -17.28
N TYR A 639 88.56 68.71 -16.94
CA TYR A 639 88.58 70.02 -16.28
C TYR A 639 89.06 71.13 -17.23
N ILE A 640 88.36 72.26 -17.25
CA ILE A 640 88.64 73.43 -18.08
C ILE A 640 89.17 74.54 -17.19
N ILE A 641 90.45 74.90 -17.36
CA ILE A 641 91.14 75.93 -16.59
C ILE A 641 91.19 77.21 -17.42
N GLU A 642 90.76 78.33 -16.85
CA GLU A 642 90.81 79.64 -17.49
C GLU A 642 91.58 80.65 -16.64
N LYS A 643 92.32 81.55 -17.30
CA LYS A 643 93.03 82.68 -16.69
C LYS A 643 92.46 84.01 -17.14
N LYS A 644 92.52 85.01 -16.28
CA LYS A 644 92.21 86.40 -16.63
C LYS A 644 93.22 87.34 -15.98
N ASP A 645 93.77 88.22 -16.81
CA ASP A 645 94.70 89.28 -16.36
C ASP A 645 93.91 90.36 -15.64
N ARG A 646 94.46 90.97 -14.57
CA ARG A 646 93.85 92.09 -13.84
C ARG A 646 93.49 93.28 -14.74
N THR A 647 94.28 93.51 -15.78
CA THR A 647 94.04 94.56 -16.78
C THR A 647 93.11 94.12 -17.91
N GLY A 648 92.90 92.81 -18.05
CA GLY A 648 92.04 92.21 -19.06
C GLY A 648 90.60 92.00 -18.58
N ILE A 649 89.67 91.93 -19.52
CA ILE A 649 88.25 91.67 -19.24
C ILE A 649 87.78 90.27 -19.63
N LYS A 650 88.62 89.49 -20.34
CA LYS A 650 88.23 88.20 -20.93
C LYS A 650 88.98 87.04 -20.28
N TRP A 651 88.24 85.99 -19.93
CA TRP A 651 88.78 84.69 -19.53
C TRP A 651 89.35 83.96 -20.74
N THR A 652 90.54 83.40 -20.58
CA THR A 652 91.24 82.66 -21.64
C THR A 652 91.55 81.26 -21.15
N ARG A 653 91.09 80.25 -21.88
CA ARG A 653 91.36 78.84 -21.58
C ARG A 653 92.85 78.52 -21.67
N CYS A 654 93.36 77.84 -20.65
CA CYS A 654 94.77 77.49 -20.48
C CYS A 654 95.09 76.07 -20.98
N ASN A 655 94.20 75.10 -20.78
CA ASN A 655 94.41 73.72 -21.22
C ASN A 655 93.81 73.45 -22.60
N ARG A 656 94.59 72.86 -23.52
CA ARG A 656 94.11 72.38 -24.83
C ARG A 656 93.78 70.89 -24.86
N GLN A 657 94.49 70.09 -24.06
CA GLN A 657 94.21 68.67 -23.86
C GLN A 657 93.23 68.48 -22.70
N LYS A 658 92.57 67.32 -22.67
CA LYS A 658 91.71 66.95 -21.55
C LYS A 658 92.57 66.81 -20.29
N VAL A 659 92.15 67.47 -19.21
CA VAL A 659 92.82 67.41 -17.92
C VAL A 659 91.92 66.62 -16.99
N THR A 660 92.37 65.46 -16.55
CA THR A 660 91.70 64.63 -15.53
C THR A 660 92.31 64.79 -14.14
N ASP A 661 93.53 65.33 -14.08
CA ASP A 661 94.22 65.64 -12.83
C ASP A 661 93.60 66.85 -12.12
N LEU A 662 93.77 66.90 -10.80
CA LEU A 662 93.27 67.97 -9.92
C LEU A 662 94.26 69.15 -9.76
N SER A 663 95.31 69.18 -10.59
CA SER A 663 96.22 70.31 -10.64
C SER A 663 96.69 70.56 -12.07
N PHE A 664 96.95 71.81 -12.41
CA PHE A 664 97.43 72.18 -13.74
C PHE A 664 98.40 73.36 -13.68
N ARG A 665 99.52 73.20 -14.38
CA ARG A 665 100.52 74.26 -14.56
C ARG A 665 100.10 75.19 -15.70
N VAL A 666 99.67 76.40 -15.34
CA VAL A 666 99.45 77.47 -16.32
C VAL A 666 100.80 78.09 -16.67
N THR A 667 101.17 78.03 -17.95
CA THR A 667 102.40 78.61 -18.50
C THR A 667 102.10 79.80 -19.42
N GLY A 668 103.13 80.58 -19.77
CA GLY A 668 103.01 81.75 -20.62
C GLY A 668 102.26 82.90 -19.94
N LEU A 669 102.54 83.10 -18.64
CA LEU A 669 102.15 84.30 -17.91
C LEU A 669 103.17 85.42 -18.18
N THR A 670 102.72 86.68 -18.16
CA THR A 670 103.62 87.82 -18.36
C THR A 670 104.18 88.29 -17.03
N THR A 671 105.51 88.33 -16.90
CA THR A 671 106.21 88.79 -15.69
C THR A 671 105.67 90.14 -15.22
N GLY A 672 105.33 90.22 -13.93
CA GLY A 672 104.83 91.42 -13.28
C GLY A 672 103.32 91.65 -13.38
N HIS A 673 102.59 90.88 -14.19
CA HIS A 673 101.13 90.94 -14.27
C HIS A 673 100.47 90.09 -13.18
N GLU A 674 99.23 90.42 -12.86
CA GLU A 674 98.41 89.72 -11.86
C GLU A 674 97.28 88.96 -12.55
N TYR A 675 97.14 87.68 -12.21
CA TYR A 675 96.14 86.78 -12.81
C TYR A 675 95.20 86.21 -11.76
N GLU A 676 93.93 86.11 -12.11
CA GLU A 676 92.93 85.29 -11.42
C GLU A 676 92.59 84.06 -12.29
N PHE A 677 92.19 82.96 -11.65
CA PHE A 677 91.92 81.69 -12.30
C PHE A 677 90.56 81.14 -11.93
N ARG A 678 89.93 80.38 -12.83
CA ARG A 678 88.72 79.60 -12.54
C ARG A 678 88.78 78.25 -13.25
N VAL A 679 88.11 77.24 -12.70
CA VAL A 679 88.09 75.86 -13.22
C VAL A 679 86.66 75.37 -13.36
N ALA A 680 86.28 74.77 -14.50
CA ALA A 680 84.98 74.12 -14.71
C ALA A 680 85.14 72.61 -14.97
N ALA A 681 84.21 71.78 -14.48
CA ALA A 681 84.18 70.33 -14.75
C ALA A 681 83.28 69.99 -15.94
N GLU A 682 83.58 68.92 -16.68
CA GLU A 682 82.84 68.48 -17.87
C GLU A 682 82.55 66.96 -17.81
N ASN A 683 81.28 66.57 -17.85
CA ASN A 683 80.84 65.17 -17.98
C ASN A 683 80.21 64.92 -19.37
N ILE A 684 79.58 63.75 -19.57
CA ILE A 684 78.93 63.38 -20.84
C ILE A 684 77.77 64.30 -21.24
N VAL A 685 77.16 65.00 -20.28
CA VAL A 685 76.07 65.97 -20.51
C VAL A 685 76.64 67.32 -20.97
N GLY A 686 77.80 67.71 -20.46
CA GLY A 686 78.50 68.92 -20.88
C GLY A 686 79.32 69.59 -19.76
N VAL A 687 79.67 70.86 -19.98
CA VAL A 687 80.45 71.68 -19.05
C VAL A 687 79.56 72.27 -17.96
N GLY A 688 79.90 72.01 -16.70
CA GLY A 688 79.24 72.53 -15.52
C GLY A 688 79.60 73.98 -15.20
N GLU A 689 79.05 74.50 -14.11
CA GLU A 689 79.36 75.86 -13.65
C GLU A 689 80.86 75.99 -13.28
N PRO A 690 81.52 77.10 -13.64
CA PRO A 690 82.91 77.32 -13.25
C PRO A 690 83.03 77.61 -11.74
N SER A 691 84.18 77.26 -11.17
CA SER A 691 84.57 77.59 -9.80
C SER A 691 84.50 79.10 -9.56
N LEU A 692 84.42 79.49 -8.29
CA LEU A 692 84.76 80.85 -7.89
C LEU A 692 86.18 81.19 -8.38
N ALA A 693 86.36 82.44 -8.81
CA ALA A 693 87.67 82.92 -9.25
C ALA A 693 88.64 82.93 -8.06
N SER A 694 89.89 82.50 -8.29
CA SER A 694 90.97 82.64 -7.32
C SER A 694 91.24 84.11 -7.01
N SER A 695 91.94 84.39 -5.92
CA SER A 695 92.54 85.72 -5.72
C SER A 695 93.55 86.03 -6.84
N TYR A 696 93.94 87.31 -6.95
CA TYR A 696 94.96 87.74 -7.90
C TYR A 696 96.35 87.35 -7.41
N TYR A 697 97.11 86.65 -8.25
CA TYR A 697 98.50 86.30 -7.99
C TYR A 697 99.42 86.98 -9.01
N LYS A 698 100.51 87.58 -8.53
CA LYS A 698 101.49 88.27 -9.37
C LYS A 698 102.55 87.30 -9.90
N ALA A 699 102.77 87.28 -11.21
CA ALA A 699 103.81 86.45 -11.81
C ALA A 699 105.20 87.06 -11.56
N CYS A 700 105.95 86.52 -10.58
CA CYS A 700 107.31 86.93 -10.29
C CYS A 700 108.12 85.79 -9.68
N ASP A 701 109.45 85.85 -9.83
CA ASP A 701 110.35 84.86 -9.22
C ASP A 701 110.51 85.08 -7.71
N PRO A 702 110.55 84.01 -6.89
CA PRO A 702 110.67 84.12 -5.45
C PRO A 702 112.00 84.74 -5.01
N LYS A 703 111.95 85.75 -4.12
CA LYS A 703 113.13 86.39 -3.51
C LYS A 703 113.54 85.65 -2.22
N TYR A 704 114.65 84.91 -2.24
CA TYR A 704 115.23 84.28 -1.05
C TYR A 704 116.19 85.22 -0.29
N LYS A 705 116.11 85.24 1.05
CA LYS A 705 117.12 85.90 1.92
C LYS A 705 118.32 84.96 2.16
N PRO A 706 119.58 85.45 2.21
CA PRO A 706 120.77 84.61 2.41
C PRO A 706 120.91 84.10 3.85
N GLY A 707 121.27 82.82 4.01
CA GLY A 707 121.47 82.14 5.30
C GLY A 707 122.91 82.25 5.86
N ALA A 708 123.04 82.24 7.19
CA ALA A 708 124.30 82.27 7.94
C ALA A 708 124.94 80.86 8.11
N PRO A 709 126.26 80.75 8.38
CA PRO A 709 127.05 79.57 8.01
C PRO A 709 127.22 78.49 9.09
N GLY A 710 127.14 77.23 8.63
CA GLY A 710 128.03 76.11 9.02
C GLY A 710 127.74 75.35 10.31
N TYR A 711 127.33 74.08 10.21
CA TYR A 711 128.16 72.90 10.53
C TYR A 711 127.51 71.62 9.99
N ARG A 712 128.36 70.63 9.70
CA ARG A 712 128.17 69.51 8.77
C ARG A 712 127.95 68.17 9.50
N VAL A 713 127.52 67.16 8.74
CA VAL A 713 127.62 65.68 8.94
C VAL A 713 126.40 65.04 9.65
N SER A 714 125.75 63.95 9.19
CA SER A 714 125.96 62.95 8.12
C SER A 714 124.65 62.25 7.73
N GLN A 715 124.66 61.65 6.54
CA GLN A 715 123.65 60.79 5.90
C GLN A 715 123.26 59.52 6.67
N SER A 716 122.02 59.07 6.47
CA SER A 716 121.63 57.69 6.05
C SER A 716 120.13 57.76 5.66
N ALA A 717 119.68 57.52 4.42
CA ALA A 717 119.78 56.37 3.51
C ALA A 717 118.90 55.16 3.92
N GLY A 718 117.90 54.88 3.08
CA GLY A 718 117.20 53.59 2.97
C GLY A 718 116.01 53.41 3.92
N MET A 719 114.92 52.72 3.60
CA MET A 719 114.58 51.87 2.46
C MET A 719 113.05 51.67 2.41
N SER A 720 112.58 51.33 1.21
CA SER A 720 111.27 50.78 0.87
C SER A 720 111.11 49.32 1.33
N GLN A 721 109.87 48.91 1.64
CA GLN A 721 109.17 47.64 1.28
C GLN A 721 107.87 47.59 2.12
N SER A 722 106.64 47.49 1.60
CA SER A 722 105.97 46.49 0.72
C SER A 722 105.79 45.10 1.34
N MET A 723 104.52 44.66 1.31
CA MET A 723 103.99 43.28 1.47
C MET A 723 104.02 42.70 2.90
N MET A 724 103.10 41.86 3.37
CA MET A 724 102.03 41.01 2.80
C MET A 724 101.04 40.72 3.97
N VAL A 725 99.72 40.75 3.78
CA VAL A 725 98.80 39.59 3.62
C VAL A 725 98.77 38.60 4.80
N GLU A 726 97.59 38.44 5.42
CA GLU A 726 96.82 37.21 5.70
C GLU A 726 95.92 37.40 6.93
N THR A 727 94.59 37.38 6.80
CA THR A 727 93.67 36.20 6.79
C THR A 727 93.30 35.71 8.19
N LEU A 728 91.98 35.67 8.47
CA LEU A 728 91.18 34.71 9.27
C LEU A 728 89.98 35.47 9.87
N TRP A 729 88.78 35.34 9.28
CA TRP A 729 87.80 34.25 9.35
C TRP A 729 86.98 34.21 10.66
N LEU A 730 85.67 34.42 10.47
CA LEU A 730 84.47 33.78 11.09
C LEU A 730 84.40 33.72 12.64
N ASP A 731 83.25 33.83 13.31
CA ASP A 731 81.99 33.18 12.98
C ASP A 731 80.87 33.61 13.97
N THR A 732 79.61 33.60 13.48
CA THR A 732 78.36 33.10 14.11
C THR A 732 77.84 33.66 15.48
N ILE A 733 76.55 33.71 15.86
CA ILE A 733 75.24 33.21 15.35
C ILE A 733 74.08 33.81 16.17
N SER A 734 72.95 34.04 15.48
CA SER A 734 71.52 33.86 15.87
C SER A 734 70.92 34.56 17.12
N ARG A 735 69.90 35.39 16.88
CA ARG A 735 68.48 34.97 16.90
C ARG A 735 67.58 35.91 16.12
#